data_AF-A0A7Y4VV21-F1
#
_entry.id   AF-A0A7Y4VV21-F1
#
_cell.length_a   1.000
_cell.length_b   1.000
_cell.length_c   1.000
_cell.angle_alpha   90.00
_cell.angle_beta   90.00
_cell.angle_gamma   90.00
#
_symmetry.space_group_name_H-M   'P 1'
#
loop_
_entity.id
_entity.type
_entity.pdbx_description
1 polymer ?
#
loop_
_entity_poly.entity_id
_entity_poly.type
_entity_poly.pdbx_seq_one_letter_code
_entity_poly.pdbx_strand_id
1 'polypeptide(L)'
;MDFQPYISGYNRADSGPLSRFLPPLEEGVISAWLSNQTITGSWLLDPFGFSPRLVLEAARSGYRVLVTANNPVTRFLLEMFANPPAQSEFTAALADLGAVKKGDERLAGHLQSLYLTSCEKCEQQIYAQAFLWRKAENVPYARIYECSHCGDSGERNVTEEDIERVKKIAETDSLHRSRAFEKVVALHDEDRFYAEEAIQYYLPRPLYVLTTIVNRLDSLNLSAERKRALTALILLACDAGNTIWAHPAERPRPKQLSTPSQFREHNVWMMLERGLSLWAETGSTVACEAWPTKIPESGGILIYEGRLKDLANIVKKEIPIAAVIGSVPRPNQAFWTLSALWAGWLWGKEAVEPYKVALRRRRYDWAWNATALHSAFNHLSDLLPNGTPFFALLPEPEPLFLTSAFTAASASSFSLQSIALRTEHDAMQVVWKNEQKQPAQPADLNNLRNAIHEYLLARGEPANYLLIHTAGLIALAEAHALKQPEHEFDEALRKTNTLFESALKDDERFVHYSTGESVDTGMWGLGLDTRSSESLSDRVEMAVVNYLQKNPSVIYLEVENELYPQFTGLFTPSKGLIYAVLISYAERDGSNWKLRTEDVASTRREELNAIHVLIESIGRRLNYKTRKQDKLLQWEEGGKPVRKFNVMASALVNRALQTIDKDTILVVPGGRAALISYKQERDPSLAARLKNYRVVKFRLLRTISEVPILTRETFEEQIASDPLEQSKGQLMMF
;
A
#
# COMPACT_ATOMS: atom_id res chain seq x y z
N MET A 1 -22.25 -13.97 -2.05
CA MET A 1 -21.49 -13.16 -3.03
C MET A 1 -20.51 -14.00 -3.83
N ASP A 2 -20.28 -13.65 -5.10
CA ASP A 2 -19.20 -14.25 -5.91
C ASP A 2 -17.91 -13.46 -5.71
N PHE A 3 -16.87 -14.11 -5.18
CA PHE A 3 -15.58 -13.45 -4.97
C PHE A 3 -14.83 -13.32 -6.28
N GLN A 4 -14.40 -12.10 -6.62
CA GLN A 4 -13.56 -11.84 -7.78
C GLN A 4 -12.08 -12.18 -7.48
N PRO A 5 -11.29 -12.55 -8.49
CA PRO A 5 -9.84 -12.57 -8.35
C PRO A 5 -9.33 -11.16 -8.08
N TYR A 6 -8.28 -11.05 -7.27
CA TYR A 6 -7.54 -9.80 -7.19
C TYR A 6 -6.89 -9.51 -8.55
N ILE A 7 -6.99 -8.29 -9.03
CA ILE A 7 -6.35 -7.85 -10.27
C ILE A 7 -4.99 -7.26 -9.91
N SER A 8 -3.91 -7.96 -10.23
CA SER A 8 -2.55 -7.43 -10.05
C SER A 8 -2.29 -6.28 -11.01
N GLY A 9 -1.71 -5.19 -10.48
CA GLY A 9 -1.02 -4.22 -11.30
C GLY A 9 0.49 -4.24 -11.09
N TYR A 10 1.16 -3.21 -11.58
CA TYR A 10 2.60 -3.02 -11.41
C TYR A 10 2.91 -1.72 -10.65
N ASN A 11 3.91 -1.79 -9.77
CA ASN A 11 4.46 -0.62 -9.11
C ASN A 11 5.40 0.11 -10.09
N ARG A 12 5.29 1.43 -10.15
CA ARG A 12 6.25 2.24 -10.92
C ARG A 12 7.61 2.28 -10.22
N ALA A 13 8.66 2.40 -11.03
CA ALA A 13 10.01 2.66 -10.53
C ALA A 13 10.14 4.04 -9.86
N ASP A 14 9.40 5.04 -10.35
CA ASP A 14 9.30 6.37 -9.74
C ASP A 14 7.88 6.61 -9.23
N SER A 15 7.79 7.05 -7.97
CA SER A 15 6.53 7.39 -7.30
C SER A 15 5.84 8.63 -7.88
N GLY A 16 6.60 9.50 -8.56
CA GLY A 16 6.09 10.73 -9.18
C GLY A 16 5.82 11.87 -8.20
N PRO A 17 5.33 13.02 -8.71
CA PRO A 17 5.16 14.24 -7.91
C PRO A 17 4.00 14.09 -6.90
N LEU A 18 4.21 14.62 -5.69
CA LEU A 18 3.26 14.56 -4.56
C LEU A 18 2.80 13.14 -4.18
N SER A 19 3.58 12.12 -4.54
CA SER A 19 3.26 10.70 -4.33
C SER A 19 2.93 10.37 -2.88
N ARG A 20 3.56 11.05 -1.92
CA ARG A 20 3.31 10.89 -0.47
C ARG A 20 1.88 11.21 -0.03
N PHE A 21 1.13 11.96 -0.83
CA PHE A 21 -0.28 12.28 -0.56
C PHE A 21 -1.27 11.55 -1.46
N LEU A 22 -0.90 11.31 -2.71
CA LEU A 22 -1.74 10.60 -3.68
C LEU A 22 -1.87 9.12 -3.33
N PRO A 23 -3.02 8.48 -3.58
CA PRO A 23 -3.21 7.04 -3.37
C PRO A 23 -2.05 6.19 -3.95
N PRO A 24 -1.47 5.26 -3.18
CA PRO A 24 -0.47 4.33 -3.70
C PRO A 24 -1.21 3.19 -4.39
N LEU A 25 -1.48 3.35 -5.69
CA LEU A 25 -2.18 2.36 -6.51
C LEU A 25 -1.20 1.73 -7.50
N GLU A 26 -1.36 0.43 -7.74
CA GLU A 26 -0.69 -0.26 -8.84
C GLU A 26 -1.31 0.22 -10.17
N GLU A 27 -0.48 0.37 -11.21
CA GLU A 27 -0.96 0.65 -12.56
C GLU A 27 -1.40 -0.65 -13.27
N GLY A 28 -2.34 -0.55 -14.20
CA GLY A 28 -2.85 -1.68 -14.97
C GLY A 28 -4.09 -2.36 -14.37
N VAL A 29 -4.47 -1.98 -13.14
CA VAL A 29 -5.62 -2.57 -12.44
C VAL A 29 -6.94 -2.21 -13.12
N ILE A 30 -7.13 -0.94 -13.49
CA ILE A 30 -8.40 -0.43 -14.00
C ILE A 30 -8.62 -0.86 -15.44
N SER A 31 -7.59 -0.77 -16.26
CA SER A 31 -7.57 -1.27 -17.64
C SER A 31 -7.89 -2.76 -17.69
N ALA A 32 -7.29 -3.58 -16.82
CA ALA A 32 -7.63 -5.00 -16.70
C ALA A 32 -9.08 -5.20 -16.25
N TRP A 33 -9.56 -4.44 -15.26
CA TRP A 33 -10.95 -4.55 -14.79
C TRP A 33 -11.97 -4.24 -15.90
N LEU A 34 -11.73 -3.17 -16.65
CA LEU A 34 -12.58 -2.69 -17.74
C LEU A 34 -12.50 -3.60 -18.98
N SER A 35 -11.36 -4.25 -19.23
CA SER A 35 -11.19 -5.20 -20.35
C SER A 35 -12.10 -6.43 -20.23
N ASN A 36 -12.51 -6.77 -19.01
CA ASN A 36 -13.45 -7.86 -18.73
C ASN A 36 -14.92 -7.43 -18.84
N GLN A 37 -15.20 -6.19 -19.25
CA GLN A 37 -16.55 -5.63 -19.35
C GLN A 37 -16.95 -5.35 -20.80
N THR A 38 -18.25 -5.41 -21.09
CA THR A 38 -18.82 -5.13 -22.41
C THR A 38 -19.16 -3.64 -22.62
N ILE A 39 -18.27 -2.74 -22.17
CA ILE A 39 -18.49 -1.28 -22.17
C ILE A 39 -17.39 -0.47 -22.90
N THR A 40 -16.63 -1.10 -23.81
CA THR A 40 -15.54 -0.46 -24.56
C THR A 40 -15.93 0.90 -25.16
N GLY A 41 -15.09 1.91 -24.99
CA GLY A 41 -15.31 3.27 -25.52
C GLY A 41 -16.44 4.06 -24.86
N SER A 42 -17.10 3.50 -23.84
CA SER A 42 -18.20 4.15 -23.12
C SER A 42 -17.69 5.26 -22.20
N TRP A 43 -18.64 6.02 -21.65
CA TRP A 43 -18.35 7.01 -20.64
C TRP A 43 -18.19 6.39 -19.25
N LEU A 44 -17.13 6.78 -18.57
CA LEU A 44 -16.84 6.45 -17.19
C LEU A 44 -16.93 7.72 -16.34
N LEU A 45 -17.24 7.56 -15.05
CA LEU A 45 -17.24 8.65 -14.07
C LEU A 45 -16.23 8.37 -12.95
N ASP A 46 -15.33 9.31 -12.69
CA ASP A 46 -14.62 9.42 -11.41
C ASP A 46 -15.24 10.56 -10.57
N PRO A 47 -16.03 10.23 -9.53
CA PRO A 47 -16.74 11.20 -8.71
C PRO A 47 -15.86 11.84 -7.62
N PHE A 48 -14.57 11.49 -7.55
CA PHE A 48 -13.66 11.98 -6.53
C PHE A 48 -12.55 12.85 -7.10
N GLY A 49 -12.03 12.50 -8.28
CA GLY A 49 -10.93 13.23 -8.92
C GLY A 49 -9.67 13.30 -8.04
N PHE A 50 -9.48 12.28 -7.18
CA PHE A 50 -8.39 12.21 -6.20
C PHE A 50 -7.18 11.45 -6.71
N SER A 51 -7.37 10.53 -7.67
CA SER A 51 -6.30 9.72 -8.25
C SER A 51 -6.18 9.98 -9.76
N PRO A 52 -5.30 10.92 -10.18
CA PRO A 52 -5.10 11.21 -11.60
C PRO A 52 -4.70 9.97 -12.42
N ARG A 53 -3.93 9.06 -11.81
CA ARG A 53 -3.40 7.85 -12.45
C ARG A 53 -4.49 6.91 -12.93
N LEU A 54 -5.48 6.67 -12.07
CA LEU A 54 -6.64 5.83 -12.39
C LEU A 54 -7.40 6.36 -13.62
N VAL A 55 -7.58 7.68 -13.69
CA VAL A 55 -8.27 8.35 -14.80
C VAL A 55 -7.47 8.21 -16.09
N LEU A 56 -6.16 8.45 -16.04
CA LEU A 56 -5.28 8.35 -17.21
C LEU A 56 -5.22 6.94 -17.75
N GLU A 57 -5.16 5.94 -16.89
CA GLU A 57 -5.14 4.54 -17.28
C GLU A 57 -6.41 4.17 -18.07
N ALA A 58 -7.58 4.56 -17.54
CA ALA A 58 -8.85 4.33 -18.23
C ALA A 58 -8.92 5.09 -19.56
N ALA A 59 -8.51 6.36 -19.59
CA ALA A 59 -8.54 7.16 -20.82
C ALA A 59 -7.57 6.62 -21.89
N ARG A 60 -6.37 6.18 -21.51
CA ARG A 60 -5.40 5.52 -22.40
C ARG A 60 -5.88 4.17 -22.93
N SER A 61 -6.80 3.53 -22.20
CA SER A 61 -7.47 2.30 -22.62
C SER A 61 -8.65 2.56 -23.57
N GLY A 62 -8.84 3.80 -24.04
CA GLY A 62 -9.84 4.17 -25.03
C GLY A 62 -11.19 4.63 -24.47
N TYR A 63 -11.28 4.86 -23.16
CA TYR A 63 -12.52 5.31 -22.52
C TYR A 63 -12.61 6.84 -22.45
N ARG A 64 -13.85 7.35 -22.41
CA ARG A 64 -14.14 8.75 -22.12
C ARG A 64 -14.42 8.89 -20.64
N VAL A 65 -13.60 9.64 -19.91
CA VAL A 65 -13.69 9.72 -18.44
C VAL A 65 -14.13 11.12 -18.03
N LEU A 66 -15.31 11.22 -17.43
CA LEU A 66 -15.77 12.43 -16.75
C LEU A 66 -15.24 12.42 -15.32
N VAL A 67 -14.56 13.48 -14.89
CA VAL A 67 -13.94 13.58 -13.57
C VAL A 67 -14.44 14.82 -12.85
N THR A 68 -14.90 14.67 -11.62
CA THR A 68 -15.16 15.84 -10.76
C THR A 68 -13.87 16.24 -10.03
N ALA A 69 -13.31 17.40 -10.35
CA ALA A 69 -12.07 17.89 -9.74
C ALA A 69 -12.34 19.17 -8.93
N ASN A 70 -12.52 19.01 -7.61
CA ASN A 70 -12.76 20.13 -6.69
C ASN A 70 -11.47 20.74 -6.10
N ASN A 71 -10.39 19.97 -6.09
CA ASN A 71 -9.10 20.44 -5.59
C ASN A 71 -8.26 20.94 -6.77
N PRO A 72 -7.90 22.24 -6.83
CA PRO A 72 -7.10 22.80 -7.92
C PRO A 72 -5.77 22.08 -8.12
N VAL A 73 -5.17 21.54 -7.05
CA VAL A 73 -3.94 20.77 -7.13
C VAL A 73 -4.18 19.46 -7.85
N THR A 74 -5.18 18.64 -7.47
CA THR A 74 -5.41 17.35 -8.15
C THR A 74 -5.86 17.52 -9.59
N ARG A 75 -6.62 18.59 -9.88
CA ARG A 75 -6.92 19.01 -11.26
C ARG A 75 -5.64 19.29 -12.04
N PHE A 76 -4.77 20.16 -11.53
CA PHE A 76 -3.54 20.52 -12.21
C PHE A 76 -2.62 19.30 -12.42
N LEU A 77 -2.54 18.40 -11.43
CA LEU A 77 -1.83 17.13 -11.58
C LEU A 77 -2.41 16.29 -12.74
N LEU A 78 -3.74 16.19 -12.84
CA LEU A 78 -4.41 15.46 -13.91
C LEU A 78 -4.12 16.05 -15.29
N GLU A 79 -4.23 17.37 -15.44
CA GLU A 79 -3.91 18.08 -16.69
C GLU A 79 -2.43 17.88 -17.07
N MET A 80 -1.52 18.01 -16.10
CA MET A 80 -0.08 17.81 -16.29
C MET A 80 0.27 16.40 -16.74
N PHE A 81 -0.35 15.38 -16.14
CA PHE A 81 -0.07 13.99 -16.51
C PHE A 81 -0.77 13.56 -17.81
N ALA A 82 -1.90 14.19 -18.16
CA ALA A 82 -2.57 13.95 -19.42
C ALA A 82 -1.78 14.52 -20.60
N ASN A 83 -1.13 15.67 -20.41
CA ASN A 83 -0.32 16.32 -21.43
C ASN A 83 0.99 16.86 -20.84
N PRO A 84 1.97 15.98 -20.54
CA PRO A 84 3.22 16.39 -19.92
C PRO A 84 4.05 17.27 -20.87
N PRO A 85 4.54 18.44 -20.43
CA PRO A 85 5.47 19.24 -21.22
C PRO A 85 6.75 18.46 -21.54
N ALA A 86 7.39 18.78 -22.66
CA ALA A 86 8.71 18.24 -22.97
C ALA A 86 9.74 18.66 -21.90
N GLN A 87 10.73 17.79 -21.63
CA GLN A 87 11.79 18.08 -20.64
C GLN A 87 12.50 19.43 -20.92
N SER A 88 12.66 19.80 -22.19
CA SER A 88 13.22 21.08 -22.61
C SER A 88 12.43 22.29 -22.10
N GLU A 89 11.09 22.19 -22.00
CA GLU A 89 10.26 23.27 -21.48
C GLU A 89 10.45 23.46 -19.97
N PHE A 90 10.64 22.37 -19.21
CA PHE A 90 11.01 22.46 -17.80
C PHE A 90 12.39 23.10 -17.61
N THR A 91 13.38 22.68 -18.41
CA THR A 91 14.73 23.25 -18.35
C THR A 91 14.72 24.74 -18.71
N ALA A 92 14.02 25.12 -19.78
CA ALA A 92 13.92 26.52 -20.21
C ALA A 92 13.19 27.37 -19.15
N ALA A 93 12.08 26.88 -18.61
CA ALA A 93 11.32 27.58 -17.58
C ALA A 93 12.14 27.82 -16.30
N LEU A 94 12.92 26.83 -15.86
CA LEU A 94 13.81 26.98 -14.70
C LEU A 94 14.97 27.94 -14.98
N ALA A 95 15.54 27.90 -16.18
CA ALA A 95 16.59 28.83 -16.61
C ALA A 95 16.09 30.28 -16.66
N ASP A 96 14.89 30.51 -17.22
CA ASP A 96 14.22 31.81 -17.28
C ASP A 96 13.99 32.37 -15.86
N LEU A 97 13.51 31.54 -14.92
CA LEU A 97 13.38 31.92 -13.50
C LEU A 97 14.75 32.26 -12.88
N GLY A 98 15.76 31.42 -13.11
CA GLY A 98 17.09 31.60 -12.54
C GLY A 98 17.81 32.85 -13.02
N ALA A 99 17.54 33.30 -14.25
CA ALA A 99 18.13 34.48 -14.87
C ALA A 99 17.56 35.82 -14.36
N VAL A 100 16.41 35.81 -13.67
CA VAL A 100 15.80 37.02 -13.09
C VAL A 100 16.78 37.72 -12.17
N LYS A 101 16.91 39.04 -12.27
CA LYS A 101 17.77 39.83 -11.38
C LYS A 101 17.11 40.06 -10.02
N LYS A 102 17.92 39.97 -8.97
CA LYS A 102 17.56 40.40 -7.60
C LYS A 102 18.70 41.27 -7.06
N GLY A 103 18.52 42.58 -7.13
CA GLY A 103 19.65 43.50 -7.01
C GLY A 103 20.63 43.29 -8.16
N ASP A 104 21.90 43.08 -7.85
CA ASP A 104 22.97 42.92 -8.83
C ASP A 104 23.25 41.44 -9.21
N GLU A 105 22.62 40.48 -8.53
CA GLU A 105 22.83 39.05 -8.76
C GLU A 105 21.65 38.35 -9.46
N ARG A 106 21.91 37.15 -9.97
CA ARG A 106 20.89 36.26 -10.54
C ARG A 106 20.10 35.58 -9.42
N LEU A 107 18.80 35.39 -9.63
CA LEU A 107 17.89 34.81 -8.65
C LEU A 107 18.33 33.40 -8.22
N ALA A 108 18.80 32.57 -9.16
CA ALA A 108 19.31 31.23 -8.85
C ALA A 108 20.47 31.29 -7.83
N GLY A 109 21.47 32.16 -8.08
CA GLY A 109 22.62 32.34 -7.20
C GLY A 109 22.20 32.85 -5.81
N HIS A 110 21.31 33.86 -5.78
CA HIS A 110 20.76 34.38 -4.53
C HIS A 110 20.07 33.29 -3.70
N LEU A 111 19.22 32.46 -4.32
CA LEU A 111 18.44 31.46 -3.59
C LEU A 111 19.31 30.26 -3.17
N GLN A 112 20.28 29.85 -3.99
CA GLN A 112 21.24 28.81 -3.62
C GLN A 112 22.17 29.26 -2.48
N SER A 113 22.58 30.54 -2.44
CA SER A 113 23.47 31.05 -1.39
C SER A 113 22.88 30.95 0.02
N LEU A 114 21.55 30.87 0.14
CA LEU A 114 20.84 30.65 1.42
C LEU A 114 21.15 29.28 2.06
N TYR A 115 21.63 28.33 1.25
CA TYR A 115 22.00 26.96 1.63
C TYR A 115 23.51 26.71 1.52
N LEU A 116 24.31 27.77 1.39
CA LEU A 116 25.77 27.67 1.34
C LEU A 116 26.31 27.18 2.69
N THR A 117 27.28 26.26 2.65
CA THR A 117 27.90 25.64 3.80
C THR A 117 29.34 25.20 3.47
N SER A 118 30.17 24.97 4.49
CA SER A 118 31.55 24.52 4.30
C SER A 118 31.66 23.00 4.38
N CYS A 119 32.40 22.37 3.47
CA CYS A 119 32.71 20.94 3.56
C CYS A 119 33.55 20.64 4.81
N GLU A 120 33.13 19.68 5.62
CA GLU A 120 33.82 19.22 6.83
C GLU A 120 35.25 18.73 6.55
N LYS A 121 35.49 18.17 5.37
CA LYS A 121 36.76 17.51 5.02
C LYS A 121 37.76 18.44 4.33
N CYS A 122 37.30 19.27 3.39
CA CYS A 122 38.19 20.10 2.55
C CYS A 122 37.92 21.59 2.65
N GLU A 123 36.98 22.01 3.51
CA GLU A 123 36.63 23.40 3.83
C GLU A 123 36.13 24.26 2.65
N GLN A 124 36.03 23.67 1.46
CA GLN A 124 35.47 24.33 0.28
C GLN A 124 33.99 24.64 0.48
N GLN A 125 33.56 25.78 -0.05
CA GLN A 125 32.17 26.22 -0.04
C GLN A 125 31.34 25.36 -1.00
N ILE A 126 30.27 24.77 -0.48
CA ILE A 126 29.35 23.89 -1.19
C ILE A 126 27.91 24.22 -0.80
N TYR A 127 26.93 23.62 -1.47
CA TYR A 127 25.52 23.75 -1.11
C TYR A 127 25.05 22.56 -0.31
N ALA A 128 24.43 22.80 0.85
CA ALA A 128 23.73 21.77 1.57
C ALA A 128 22.56 21.24 0.73
N GLN A 129 22.40 19.92 0.68
CA GLN A 129 21.22 19.28 0.09
C GLN A 129 20.00 19.44 1.02
N ALA A 130 20.25 19.42 2.33
CA ALA A 130 19.24 19.66 3.36
C ALA A 130 19.87 20.07 4.69
N PHE A 131 19.07 20.72 5.53
CA PHE A 131 19.35 20.91 6.96
C PHE A 131 18.41 20.05 7.80
N LEU A 132 18.88 19.56 8.93
CA LEU A 132 18.12 18.73 9.86
C LEU A 132 17.82 19.52 11.13
N TRP A 133 16.57 19.42 11.56
CA TRP A 133 16.01 20.22 12.63
C TRP A 133 15.39 19.33 13.69
N ARG A 134 15.44 19.80 14.93
CA ARG A 134 14.60 19.27 16.00
C ARG A 134 13.41 20.18 16.19
N LYS A 135 12.27 19.59 16.53
CA LYS A 135 11.04 20.33 16.78
C LYS A 135 11.26 21.41 17.86
N ALA A 136 10.78 22.62 17.57
CA ALA A 136 10.88 23.80 18.44
C ALA A 136 12.28 24.40 18.64
N GLU A 137 13.32 23.89 17.96
CA GLU A 137 14.61 24.57 17.91
C GLU A 137 14.62 25.68 16.86
N ASN A 138 15.37 26.76 17.13
CA ASN A 138 15.47 27.94 16.26
C ASN A 138 16.65 27.87 15.28
N VAL A 139 17.45 26.81 15.36
CA VAL A 139 18.62 26.54 14.50
C VAL A 139 18.64 25.05 14.14
N PRO A 140 19.16 24.67 12.96
CA PRO A 140 19.35 23.27 12.61
C PRO A 140 20.46 22.65 13.47
N TYR A 141 20.39 21.33 13.71
CA TYR A 141 21.43 20.61 14.46
C TYR A 141 22.44 19.92 13.53
N ALA A 142 22.04 19.59 12.30
CA ALA A 142 22.88 18.94 11.31
C ALA A 142 22.57 19.41 9.87
N ARG A 143 23.47 19.07 8.95
CA ARG A 143 23.40 19.32 7.52
C ARG A 143 23.69 18.03 6.76
N ILE A 144 23.06 17.86 5.60
CA ILE A 144 23.34 16.79 4.65
C ILE A 144 23.88 17.42 3.38
N TYR A 145 25.04 16.99 2.92
CA TYR A 145 25.63 17.45 1.67
C TYR A 145 26.36 16.34 0.92
N GLU A 146 26.76 16.65 -0.32
CA GLU A 146 27.71 15.89 -1.11
C GLU A 146 28.71 16.88 -1.73
N CYS A 147 29.99 16.73 -1.41
CA CYS A 147 31.03 17.66 -1.83
C CYS A 147 31.59 17.29 -3.20
N SER A 148 31.36 18.14 -4.20
CA SER A 148 31.87 17.98 -5.56
C SER A 148 33.41 18.08 -5.67
N HIS A 149 34.10 18.59 -4.65
CA HIS A 149 35.55 18.78 -4.65
C HIS A 149 36.32 17.57 -4.12
N CYS A 150 35.81 16.90 -3.07
CA CYS A 150 36.53 15.83 -2.37
C CYS A 150 35.73 14.53 -2.16
N GLY A 151 34.47 14.49 -2.58
CA GLY A 151 33.58 13.33 -2.47
C GLY A 151 33.01 13.07 -1.07
N ASP A 152 33.31 13.92 -0.07
CA ASP A 152 32.73 13.77 1.27
C ASP A 152 31.20 13.96 1.22
N SER A 153 30.44 13.06 1.85
CA SER A 153 28.99 13.10 1.82
C SER A 153 28.35 12.53 3.09
N GLY A 154 27.07 12.87 3.28
CA GLY A 154 26.24 12.39 4.39
C GLY A 154 25.92 13.46 5.42
N GLU A 155 25.49 13.02 6.59
CA GLU A 155 25.11 13.88 7.72
C GLU A 155 26.36 14.40 8.45
N ARG A 156 26.42 15.72 8.68
CA ARG A 156 27.47 16.42 9.43
C ARG A 156 26.85 17.44 10.37
N ASN A 157 27.57 17.87 11.39
CA ASN A 157 27.11 18.96 12.27
C ASN A 157 27.02 20.27 11.50
N VAL A 158 26.14 21.16 11.95
CA VAL A 158 26.09 22.54 11.43
C VAL A 158 27.31 23.34 11.86
N THR A 159 27.72 24.29 11.02
CA THR A 159 28.74 25.30 11.36
C THR A 159 28.11 26.56 11.96
N GLU A 160 28.91 27.38 12.65
CA GLU A 160 28.48 28.70 13.14
C GLU A 160 27.96 29.57 11.99
N GLU A 161 28.62 29.49 10.85
CA GLU A 161 28.25 30.10 9.58
C GLU A 161 26.84 29.70 9.08
N ASP A 162 26.44 28.44 9.26
CA ASP A 162 25.09 27.98 8.92
C ASP A 162 24.05 28.61 9.86
N ILE A 163 24.37 28.67 11.15
CA ILE A 163 23.51 29.23 12.20
C ILE A 163 23.28 30.73 11.97
N GLU A 164 24.33 31.49 11.66
CA GLU A 164 24.23 32.92 11.36
C GLU A 164 23.35 33.18 10.13
N ARG A 165 23.50 32.41 9.06
CA ARG A 165 22.67 32.51 7.85
C ARG A 165 21.19 32.27 8.15
N VAL A 166 20.86 31.25 8.95
CA VAL A 166 19.48 30.97 9.38
C VAL A 166 18.91 32.14 10.18
N LYS A 167 19.65 32.64 11.18
CA LYS A 167 19.20 33.72 12.06
C LYS A 167 18.90 35.00 11.28
N LYS A 168 19.79 35.38 10.34
CA LYS A 168 19.61 36.56 9.50
C LYS A 168 18.33 36.51 8.67
N ILE A 169 17.95 35.34 8.15
CA ILE A 169 16.70 35.18 7.40
C ILE A 169 15.49 35.27 8.33
N ALA A 170 15.59 34.69 9.53
CA ALA A 170 14.53 34.69 10.52
C ALA A 170 14.13 36.11 10.98
N GLU A 171 15.04 37.09 10.95
CA GLU A 171 14.74 38.51 11.24
C GLU A 171 13.65 39.10 10.33
N THR A 172 13.50 38.56 9.12
CA THR A 172 12.52 39.03 8.11
C THR A 172 11.29 38.13 7.98
N ASP A 173 11.15 37.11 8.84
CA ASP A 173 10.11 36.07 8.74
C ASP A 173 8.68 36.64 8.74
N SER A 174 8.41 37.64 9.59
CA SER A 174 7.09 38.27 9.70
C SER A 174 6.59 38.85 8.37
N LEU A 175 7.48 39.48 7.60
CA LEU A 175 7.18 40.02 6.28
C LEU A 175 6.85 38.91 5.28
N HIS A 176 7.63 37.82 5.28
CA HIS A 176 7.44 36.71 4.36
C HIS A 176 6.16 35.93 4.64
N ARG A 177 5.83 35.70 5.92
CA ARG A 177 4.55 35.12 6.34
C ARG A 177 3.38 36.00 5.93
N SER A 178 3.45 37.31 6.15
CA SER A 178 2.39 38.24 5.73
C SER A 178 2.12 38.16 4.22
N ARG A 179 3.18 38.18 3.41
CA ARG A 179 3.06 38.07 1.94
C ARG A 179 2.51 36.72 1.47
N ALA A 180 2.97 35.62 2.08
CA ALA A 180 2.47 34.28 1.77
C ALA A 180 0.97 34.18 2.10
N PHE A 181 0.58 34.75 3.22
CA PHE A 181 -0.79 34.76 3.70
C PHE A 181 -1.72 35.58 2.79
N GLU A 182 -1.29 36.78 2.38
CA GLU A 182 -2.05 37.68 1.50
C GLU A 182 -2.40 37.08 0.14
N LYS A 183 -1.76 36.00 -0.31
CA LYS A 183 -2.14 35.28 -1.53
C LYS A 183 -3.24 34.23 -1.31
N VAL A 184 -3.48 33.78 -0.09
CA VAL A 184 -4.43 32.69 0.22
C VAL A 184 -5.77 33.22 0.70
N VAL A 185 -5.77 34.21 1.61
CA VAL A 185 -6.99 34.68 2.29
C VAL A 185 -7.02 36.22 2.34
N ALA A 186 -8.21 36.83 2.38
CA ALA A 186 -8.36 38.28 2.54
C ALA A 186 -8.08 38.74 3.99
N LEU A 187 -7.69 40.01 4.16
CA LEU A 187 -7.29 40.56 5.48
C LEU A 187 -8.39 40.48 6.55
N HIS A 188 -9.66 40.56 6.14
CA HIS A 188 -10.84 40.57 7.00
C HIS A 188 -11.65 39.25 6.95
N ASP A 189 -11.08 38.18 6.40
CA ASP A 189 -11.74 36.88 6.34
C ASP A 189 -11.67 36.18 7.71
N GLU A 190 -12.78 35.58 8.16
CA GLU A 190 -12.86 34.81 9.40
C GLU A 190 -11.93 33.58 9.38
N ASP A 191 -11.59 33.08 8.19
CA ASP A 191 -10.73 31.90 8.01
C ASP A 191 -9.23 32.19 8.10
N ARG A 192 -8.87 33.45 8.35
CA ARG A 192 -7.49 33.92 8.46
C ARG A 192 -6.65 33.08 9.42
N PHE A 193 -7.18 32.78 10.60
CA PHE A 193 -6.46 32.01 11.61
C PHE A 193 -6.00 30.64 11.08
N TYR A 194 -6.82 29.96 10.27
CA TYR A 194 -6.52 28.61 9.78
C TYR A 194 -5.40 28.60 8.73
N ALA A 195 -5.38 29.60 7.84
CA ALA A 195 -4.29 29.74 6.89
C ALA A 195 -2.98 30.17 7.59
N GLU A 196 -3.05 31.00 8.64
CA GLU A 196 -1.88 31.31 9.47
C GLU A 196 -1.31 30.06 10.16
N GLU A 197 -2.17 29.22 10.76
CA GLU A 197 -1.77 27.94 11.37
C GLU A 197 -1.10 27.01 10.35
N ALA A 198 -1.62 26.91 9.13
CA ALA A 198 -1.03 26.06 8.09
C ALA A 198 0.35 26.58 7.61
N ILE A 199 0.56 27.89 7.53
CA ILE A 199 1.84 28.51 7.13
C ILE A 199 2.93 28.28 8.20
N GLN A 200 2.58 28.02 9.46
CA GLN A 200 3.55 27.70 10.51
C GLN A 200 4.34 26.41 10.23
N TYR A 201 3.84 25.53 9.36
CA TYR A 201 4.56 24.35 8.88
C TYR A 201 5.64 24.67 7.83
N TYR A 202 6.01 25.93 7.65
CA TYR A 202 7.16 26.35 6.86
C TYR A 202 8.15 27.13 7.73
N LEU A 203 9.42 26.74 7.65
CA LEU A 203 10.52 27.50 8.24
C LEU A 203 10.73 28.84 7.49
N PRO A 204 11.33 29.84 8.13
CA PRO A 204 11.56 31.16 7.50
C PRO A 204 12.31 31.08 6.17
N ARG A 205 13.38 30.26 6.09
CA ARG A 205 14.20 30.14 4.88
C ARG A 205 13.43 29.55 3.68
N PRO A 206 12.80 28.37 3.75
CA PRO A 206 11.97 27.85 2.66
C PRO A 206 10.84 28.81 2.27
N LEU A 207 10.16 29.42 3.26
CA LEU A 207 9.07 30.34 2.99
C LEU A 207 9.53 31.58 2.23
N TYR A 208 10.69 32.12 2.58
CA TYR A 208 11.32 33.21 1.83
C TYR A 208 11.61 32.83 0.38
N VAL A 209 12.17 31.64 0.14
CA VAL A 209 12.44 31.14 -1.21
C VAL A 209 11.14 31.04 -2.01
N LEU A 210 10.14 30.34 -1.46
CA LEU A 210 8.86 30.11 -2.12
C LEU A 210 8.13 31.41 -2.44
N THR A 211 8.00 32.32 -1.47
CA THR A 211 7.35 33.62 -1.69
C THR A 211 8.10 34.49 -2.70
N THR A 212 9.43 34.42 -2.72
CA THR A 212 10.23 35.12 -3.73
C THR A 212 9.92 34.60 -5.13
N ILE A 213 9.91 33.27 -5.31
CA ILE A 213 9.65 32.63 -6.61
C ILE A 213 8.22 32.88 -7.07
N VAL A 214 7.24 32.63 -6.20
CA VAL A 214 5.81 32.80 -6.49
C VAL A 214 5.49 34.25 -6.90
N ASN A 215 6.09 35.25 -6.26
CA ASN A 215 5.87 36.65 -6.64
C ASN A 215 6.53 37.03 -7.97
N ARG A 216 7.51 36.25 -8.45
CA ARG A 216 8.14 36.46 -9.76
C ARG A 216 7.38 35.75 -10.88
N LEU A 217 6.71 34.63 -10.59
CA LEU A 217 5.95 33.85 -11.58
C LEU A 217 5.00 34.71 -12.41
N ASP A 218 4.26 35.63 -11.76
CA ASP A 218 3.29 36.50 -12.44
C ASP A 218 3.95 37.61 -13.30
N SER A 219 5.22 37.93 -13.02
CA SER A 219 5.97 38.97 -13.73
C SER A 219 6.81 38.47 -14.90
N LEU A 220 6.98 37.15 -15.02
CA LEU A 220 7.77 36.53 -16.08
C LEU A 220 6.97 36.48 -17.38
N ASN A 221 7.59 36.90 -18.49
CA ASN A 221 7.01 36.78 -19.83
C ASN A 221 7.32 35.38 -20.39
N LEU A 222 6.51 34.39 -20.00
CA LEU A 222 6.65 32.98 -20.42
C LEU A 222 5.53 32.59 -21.40
N SER A 223 5.82 31.62 -22.27
CA SER A 223 4.76 30.92 -23.00
C SER A 223 3.83 30.18 -22.03
N ALA A 224 2.61 29.86 -22.46
CA ALA A 224 1.66 29.12 -21.63
C ALA A 224 2.24 27.77 -21.15
N GLU A 225 2.97 27.07 -22.03
CA GLU A 225 3.58 25.78 -21.71
C GLU A 225 4.75 25.90 -20.71
N ARG A 226 5.61 26.92 -20.86
CA ARG A 226 6.67 27.19 -19.88
C ARG A 226 6.12 27.64 -18.53
N LYS A 227 5.07 28.47 -18.53
CA LYS A 227 4.39 28.85 -17.30
C LYS A 227 3.84 27.63 -16.59
N ARG A 228 3.19 26.72 -17.33
CA ARG A 228 2.68 25.45 -16.81
C ARG A 228 3.78 24.56 -16.24
N ALA A 229 4.89 24.40 -16.96
CA ALA A 229 6.07 23.67 -16.49
C ALA A 229 6.66 24.29 -15.22
N LEU A 230 6.81 25.62 -15.17
CA LEU A 230 7.32 26.32 -13.99
C LEU A 230 6.39 26.15 -12.77
N THR A 231 5.07 26.29 -12.96
CA THR A 231 4.07 26.05 -11.92
C THR A 231 4.19 24.64 -11.34
N ALA A 232 4.44 23.62 -12.18
CA ALA A 232 4.63 22.25 -11.72
C ALA A 232 5.90 22.04 -10.89
N LEU A 233 7.00 22.71 -11.25
CA LEU A 233 8.22 22.71 -10.44
C LEU A 233 7.99 23.42 -9.09
N ILE A 234 7.32 24.59 -9.11
CA ILE A 234 7.01 25.34 -7.89
C ILE A 234 6.12 24.53 -6.96
N LEU A 235 5.12 23.81 -7.48
CA LEU A 235 4.26 22.93 -6.67
C LEU A 235 5.08 21.88 -5.89
N LEU A 236 6.07 21.26 -6.52
CA LEU A 236 6.99 20.34 -5.84
C LEU A 236 7.84 21.04 -4.78
N ALA A 237 8.33 22.24 -5.08
CA ALA A 237 9.09 23.04 -4.14
C ALA A 237 8.23 23.46 -2.92
N CYS A 238 6.95 23.78 -3.13
CA CYS A 238 6.01 24.04 -2.05
C CYS A 238 5.87 22.82 -1.13
N ASP A 239 5.82 21.62 -1.69
CA ASP A 239 5.80 20.40 -0.87
C ASP A 239 7.11 20.13 -0.14
N ALA A 240 8.25 20.35 -0.79
CA ALA A 240 9.55 20.11 -0.18
C ALA A 240 9.91 21.14 0.91
N GLY A 241 9.30 22.32 0.89
CA GLY A 241 9.62 23.43 1.80
C GLY A 241 8.97 23.35 3.20
N ASN A 242 8.04 22.42 3.43
CA ASN A 242 7.36 22.28 4.72
C ASN A 242 8.12 21.41 5.73
N THR A 243 7.72 21.45 7.00
CA THR A 243 8.40 20.78 8.13
C THR A 243 7.92 19.34 8.38
N ILE A 244 7.02 18.80 7.55
CA ILE A 244 6.43 17.47 7.76
C ILE A 244 7.24 16.35 7.09
N TRP A 245 8.52 16.59 6.82
CA TRP A 245 9.48 15.60 6.29
C TRP A 245 10.29 14.98 7.43
N ALA A 246 9.80 13.87 8.01
CA ALA A 246 10.48 13.19 9.12
C ALA A 246 11.91 12.73 8.75
N HIS A 247 12.84 12.83 9.70
CA HIS A 247 14.20 12.29 9.58
C HIS A 247 14.57 11.53 10.87
N PRO A 248 14.86 10.21 10.81
CA PRO A 248 14.74 9.34 9.64
C PRO A 248 13.29 9.22 9.14
N ALA A 249 13.12 8.81 7.89
CA ALA A 249 11.80 8.73 7.24
C ALA A 249 11.00 7.51 7.75
N GLU A 250 10.39 7.62 8.93
CA GLU A 250 9.57 6.56 9.53
C GLU A 250 8.17 6.47 8.90
N ARG A 251 7.56 7.61 8.59
CA ARG A 251 6.20 7.72 8.03
C ARG A 251 6.20 8.57 6.76
N PRO A 252 6.46 7.98 5.59
CA PRO A 252 6.67 8.74 4.36
C PRO A 252 5.39 9.42 3.84
N ARG A 253 4.19 9.00 4.30
CA ARG A 253 2.88 9.43 3.80
C ARG A 253 2.07 10.14 4.89
N PRO A 254 2.30 11.44 5.13
CA PRO A 254 1.62 12.16 6.21
C PRO A 254 0.13 12.36 5.90
N LYS A 255 -0.72 12.09 6.89
CA LYS A 255 -2.19 12.27 6.82
C LYS A 255 -2.67 13.47 7.63
N GLN A 256 -1.83 13.97 8.53
CA GLN A 256 -2.09 15.10 9.43
C GLN A 256 -0.94 16.10 9.34
N LEU A 257 -1.24 17.38 9.55
CA LEU A 257 -0.22 18.40 9.74
C LEU A 257 0.35 18.28 11.15
N SER A 258 1.52 17.66 11.27
CA SER A 258 2.25 17.56 12.53
C SER A 258 3.75 17.52 12.23
N THR A 259 4.49 18.44 12.85
CA THR A 259 5.96 18.46 12.74
C THR A 259 6.53 17.30 13.58
N PRO A 260 7.29 16.36 12.95
CA PRO A 260 7.98 15.28 13.64
C PRO A 260 9.01 15.80 14.66
N SER A 261 9.50 14.92 15.55
CA SER A 261 10.54 15.28 16.54
C SER A 261 11.83 15.75 15.86
N GLN A 262 12.18 15.12 14.74
CA GLN A 262 13.27 15.49 13.85
C GLN A 262 12.76 15.52 12.42
N PHE A 263 13.12 16.57 11.68
CA PHE A 263 12.64 16.77 10.33
C PHE A 263 13.70 17.39 9.43
N ARG A 264 13.47 17.26 8.11
CA ARG A 264 14.35 17.72 7.05
C ARG A 264 13.82 19.00 6.43
N GLU A 265 14.67 20.02 6.39
CA GLU A 265 14.51 21.21 5.57
C GLU A 265 15.27 21.00 4.26
N HIS A 266 14.56 20.76 3.16
CA HIS A 266 15.18 20.59 1.85
C HIS A 266 15.75 21.91 1.31
N ASN A 267 16.85 21.83 0.54
CA ASN A 267 17.26 22.92 -0.33
C ASN A 267 16.21 23.09 -1.45
N VAL A 268 15.36 24.11 -1.31
CA VAL A 268 14.19 24.32 -2.17
C VAL A 268 14.59 24.53 -3.63
N TRP A 269 15.72 25.19 -3.91
CA TRP A 269 16.20 25.36 -5.29
C TRP A 269 16.61 24.03 -5.91
N MET A 270 17.38 23.21 -5.18
CA MET A 270 17.73 21.85 -5.64
C MET A 270 16.49 20.97 -5.85
N MET A 271 15.40 21.22 -5.14
CA MET A 271 14.14 20.51 -5.35
C MET A 271 13.42 20.92 -6.64
N LEU A 272 13.56 22.18 -7.07
CA LEU A 272 13.12 22.60 -8.41
C LEU A 272 13.92 21.88 -9.50
N GLU A 273 15.24 21.78 -9.33
CA GLU A 273 16.15 21.09 -10.26
C GLU A 273 15.83 19.59 -10.34
N ARG A 274 15.57 18.94 -9.20
CA ARG A 274 15.15 17.53 -9.14
C ARG A 274 13.76 17.30 -9.74
N GLY A 275 12.90 18.31 -9.72
CA GLY A 275 11.55 18.23 -10.30
C GLY A 275 11.54 17.93 -11.81
N LEU A 276 12.62 18.26 -12.53
CA LEU A 276 12.72 18.03 -13.97
C LEU A 276 12.55 16.55 -14.34
N SER A 277 13.15 15.63 -13.56
CA SER A 277 13.03 14.19 -13.84
C SER A 277 11.70 13.60 -13.36
N LEU A 278 11.12 14.13 -12.28
CA LEU A 278 9.85 13.63 -11.70
C LEU A 278 8.65 13.88 -12.61
N TRP A 279 8.68 14.97 -13.38
CA TRP A 279 7.61 15.35 -14.31
C TRP A 279 7.83 14.87 -15.75
N ALA A 280 9.05 14.46 -16.10
CA ALA A 280 9.39 13.93 -17.42
C ALA A 280 8.84 12.51 -17.58
N GLU A 281 7.52 12.37 -17.55
CA GLU A 281 6.83 11.12 -17.81
C GLU A 281 6.70 10.85 -19.32
N THR A 282 6.97 9.62 -19.73
CA THR A 282 7.00 9.17 -21.14
C THR A 282 5.68 8.55 -21.63
N GLY A 283 4.59 8.71 -20.87
CA GLY A 283 3.28 8.17 -21.24
C GLY A 283 2.64 8.90 -22.43
N SER A 284 1.80 8.21 -23.19
CA SER A 284 1.08 8.83 -24.31
C SER A 284 0.18 9.96 -23.82
N THR A 285 0.17 11.05 -24.59
CA THR A 285 -0.72 12.20 -24.35
C THR A 285 -2.18 11.78 -24.47
N VAL A 286 -3.02 12.31 -23.59
CA VAL A 286 -4.46 12.06 -23.54
C VAL A 286 -5.18 13.40 -23.76
N ALA A 287 -6.18 13.42 -24.62
CA ALA A 287 -7.05 14.59 -24.77
C ALA A 287 -7.72 14.90 -23.42
N CYS A 288 -7.51 16.11 -22.91
CA CYS A 288 -7.96 16.50 -21.58
C CYS A 288 -8.53 17.92 -21.66
N GLU A 289 -9.84 18.03 -21.47
CA GLU A 289 -10.58 19.28 -21.67
C GLU A 289 -11.46 19.61 -20.45
N ALA A 290 -11.79 20.89 -20.28
CA ALA A 290 -12.75 21.32 -19.26
C ALA A 290 -14.19 21.16 -19.78
N TRP A 291 -15.10 20.74 -18.91
CA TRP A 291 -16.54 20.67 -19.18
C TRP A 291 -17.08 22.08 -19.58
N PRO A 292 -17.94 22.20 -20.61
CA PRO A 292 -18.60 21.14 -21.40
C PRO A 292 -17.92 20.85 -22.76
N THR A 293 -16.62 21.09 -22.89
CA THR A 293 -15.90 20.91 -24.17
C THR A 293 -15.95 19.45 -24.63
N LYS A 294 -16.12 19.22 -25.94
CA LYS A 294 -16.16 17.87 -26.51
C LYS A 294 -14.77 17.23 -26.51
N ILE A 295 -14.73 15.94 -26.18
CA ILE A 295 -13.53 15.10 -26.28
C ILE A 295 -13.68 14.04 -27.38
N PRO A 296 -12.58 13.48 -27.91
CA PRO A 296 -12.61 12.46 -28.95
C PRO A 296 -13.37 11.18 -28.53
N GLU A 297 -13.96 10.49 -29.52
CA GLU A 297 -14.60 9.18 -29.30
C GLU A 297 -13.58 8.07 -29.01
N SER A 298 -12.32 8.25 -29.45
CA SER A 298 -11.21 7.33 -29.17
C SER A 298 -10.76 7.33 -27.71
N GLY A 299 -11.39 8.14 -26.85
CA GLY A 299 -11.04 8.28 -25.44
C GLY A 299 -10.49 9.67 -25.11
N GLY A 300 -10.56 10.01 -23.82
CA GLY A 300 -10.15 11.31 -23.31
C GLY A 300 -10.71 11.60 -21.92
N ILE A 301 -10.33 12.74 -21.37
CA ILE A 301 -10.67 13.18 -20.02
C ILE A 301 -11.47 14.47 -20.12
N LEU A 302 -12.62 14.52 -19.47
CA LEU A 302 -13.44 15.72 -19.33
C LEU A 302 -13.51 16.11 -17.86
N ILE A 303 -12.97 17.28 -17.53
CA ILE A 303 -12.86 17.76 -16.15
C ILE A 303 -14.04 18.67 -15.83
N TYR A 304 -14.83 18.30 -14.82
CA TYR A 304 -15.83 19.18 -14.22
C TYR A 304 -15.29 19.83 -12.95
N GLU A 305 -15.24 21.16 -12.96
CA GLU A 305 -14.82 21.99 -11.84
C GLU A 305 -15.98 22.24 -10.88
N GLY A 306 -16.26 21.26 -10.03
CA GLY A 306 -17.33 21.40 -9.05
C GLY A 306 -17.71 20.12 -8.34
N ARG A 307 -18.72 20.24 -7.46
CA ARG A 307 -19.17 19.13 -6.63
C ARG A 307 -20.06 18.21 -7.45
N LEU A 308 -19.97 16.91 -7.17
CA LEU A 308 -20.79 15.87 -7.82
C LEU A 308 -22.30 16.20 -7.78
N LYS A 309 -22.79 16.77 -6.66
CA LYS A 309 -24.19 17.15 -6.51
C LYS A 309 -24.67 18.13 -7.59
N ASP A 310 -23.80 19.04 -8.02
CA ASP A 310 -24.11 20.09 -8.98
C ASP A 310 -24.04 19.51 -10.40
N LEU A 311 -23.08 18.60 -10.62
CA LEU A 311 -22.94 17.82 -11.85
C LEU A 311 -24.14 16.91 -12.11
N ALA A 312 -24.69 16.28 -11.07
CA ALA A 312 -25.77 15.29 -11.19
C ALA A 312 -27.01 15.86 -11.89
N ASN A 313 -27.32 17.13 -11.65
CA ASN A 313 -28.44 17.84 -12.28
C ASN A 313 -28.21 18.12 -13.78
N ILE A 314 -26.96 18.23 -14.20
CA ILE A 314 -26.54 18.58 -15.57
C ILE A 314 -26.40 17.32 -16.42
N VAL A 315 -25.75 16.28 -15.89
CA VAL A 315 -25.28 15.12 -16.68
C VAL A 315 -26.37 14.09 -17.00
N LYS A 316 -27.42 13.99 -16.17
CA LYS A 316 -28.47 12.96 -16.27
C LYS A 316 -29.19 12.90 -17.63
N LYS A 317 -29.00 13.90 -18.50
CA LYS A 317 -29.61 13.98 -19.84
C LYS A 317 -28.60 13.92 -21.00
N GLU A 318 -27.31 14.09 -20.75
CA GLU A 318 -26.32 14.34 -21.80
C GLU A 318 -25.25 13.26 -21.92
N ILE A 319 -24.85 12.60 -20.81
CA ILE A 319 -23.80 11.58 -20.84
C ILE A 319 -24.32 10.24 -20.29
N PRO A 320 -24.31 9.17 -21.10
CA PRO A 320 -24.63 7.83 -20.64
C PRO A 320 -23.44 7.20 -19.91
N ILE A 321 -23.35 7.43 -18.59
CA ILE A 321 -22.32 6.80 -17.75
C ILE A 321 -22.56 5.29 -17.68
N ALA A 322 -21.60 4.51 -18.16
CA ALA A 322 -21.68 3.04 -18.21
C ALA A 322 -21.07 2.35 -16.98
N ALA A 323 -20.12 3.02 -16.30
CA ALA A 323 -19.54 2.56 -15.05
C ALA A 323 -18.90 3.71 -14.27
N VAL A 324 -18.72 3.50 -12.98
CA VAL A 324 -17.94 4.37 -12.10
C VAL A 324 -16.60 3.72 -11.82
N ILE A 325 -15.53 4.50 -11.90
CA ILE A 325 -14.19 4.11 -11.45
C ILE A 325 -13.76 5.11 -10.39
N GLY A 326 -13.13 4.67 -9.30
CA GLY A 326 -12.70 5.65 -8.30
C GLY A 326 -11.80 5.09 -7.23
N SER A 327 -10.81 5.90 -6.83
CA SER A 327 -10.10 5.70 -5.58
C SER A 327 -10.93 6.35 -4.47
N VAL A 328 -11.54 5.55 -3.59
CA VAL A 328 -12.34 6.07 -2.48
C VAL A 328 -11.44 6.92 -1.57
N PRO A 329 -11.80 8.19 -1.32
CA PRO A 329 -10.91 9.10 -0.61
C PRO A 329 -10.85 8.75 0.88
N ARG A 330 -9.64 8.40 1.34
CA ARG A 330 -9.30 8.36 2.75
C ARG A 330 -9.04 9.78 3.26
N PRO A 331 -9.43 10.12 4.51
CA PRO A 331 -9.09 11.41 5.10
C PRO A 331 -7.59 11.73 5.06
N ASN A 332 -7.26 12.90 4.52
CA ASN A 332 -5.89 13.41 4.44
C ASN A 332 -5.86 14.92 4.69
N GLN A 333 -5.89 15.30 5.97
CA GLN A 333 -5.84 16.69 6.40
C GLN A 333 -4.61 17.41 5.85
N ALA A 334 -3.43 16.77 5.93
CA ALA A 334 -2.18 17.38 5.48
C ALA A 334 -2.28 17.83 4.03
N PHE A 335 -2.68 16.92 3.14
CA PHE A 335 -2.80 17.22 1.74
C PHE A 335 -3.85 18.29 1.45
N TRP A 336 -5.02 18.21 2.09
CA TRP A 336 -6.11 19.15 1.82
C TRP A 336 -5.79 20.58 2.30
N THR A 337 -5.24 20.71 3.50
CA THR A 337 -4.83 22.02 4.03
C THR A 337 -3.67 22.62 3.23
N LEU A 338 -2.65 21.81 2.87
CA LEU A 338 -1.55 22.27 2.04
C LEU A 338 -1.99 22.61 0.61
N SER A 339 -2.92 21.84 0.03
CA SER A 339 -3.48 22.13 -1.29
C SER A 339 -4.15 23.49 -1.34
N ALA A 340 -4.85 23.89 -0.28
CA ALA A 340 -5.45 25.22 -0.19
C ALA A 340 -4.37 26.33 -0.15
N LEU A 341 -3.27 26.14 0.59
CA LEU A 341 -2.15 27.08 0.59
C LEU A 341 -1.50 27.19 -0.79
N TRP A 342 -1.16 26.04 -1.38
CA TRP A 342 -0.51 25.97 -2.68
C TRP A 342 -1.37 26.56 -3.77
N ALA A 343 -2.69 26.32 -3.73
CA ALA A 343 -3.62 26.91 -4.67
C ALA A 343 -3.64 28.44 -4.58
N GLY A 344 -3.66 29.00 -3.36
CA GLY A 344 -3.57 30.44 -3.17
C GLY A 344 -2.24 31.02 -3.66
N TRP A 345 -1.14 30.33 -3.42
CA TRP A 345 0.18 30.77 -3.89
C TRP A 345 0.31 30.74 -5.41
N LEU A 346 -0.15 29.67 -6.06
CA LEU A 346 0.05 29.45 -7.50
C LEU A 346 -1.00 30.12 -8.39
N TRP A 347 -2.26 30.18 -7.93
CA TRP A 347 -3.40 30.62 -8.73
C TRP A 347 -4.23 31.73 -8.06
N GLY A 348 -3.87 32.15 -6.84
CA GLY A 348 -4.52 33.25 -6.13
C GLY A 348 -5.76 32.85 -5.32
N LYS A 349 -6.37 33.83 -4.65
CA LYS A 349 -7.46 33.65 -3.68
C LYS A 349 -8.70 32.98 -4.25
N GLU A 350 -9.06 33.32 -5.50
CA GLU A 350 -10.23 32.76 -6.17
C GLU A 350 -10.15 31.24 -6.32
N ALA A 351 -8.93 30.70 -6.52
CA ALA A 351 -8.70 29.26 -6.59
C ALA A 351 -8.87 28.55 -5.24
N VAL A 352 -8.75 29.28 -4.11
CA VAL A 352 -8.92 28.73 -2.76
C VAL A 352 -10.39 28.67 -2.36
N GLU A 353 -11.23 29.58 -2.87
CA GLU A 353 -12.62 29.77 -2.45
C GLU A 353 -13.45 28.47 -2.41
N PRO A 354 -13.44 27.61 -3.45
CA PRO A 354 -14.25 26.38 -3.44
C PRO A 354 -13.82 25.38 -2.35
N TYR A 355 -12.60 25.55 -1.82
CA TYR A 355 -11.92 24.60 -0.94
C TYR A 355 -11.62 25.16 0.46
N LYS A 356 -12.07 26.38 0.79
CA LYS A 356 -11.86 27.00 2.12
C LYS A 356 -12.30 26.13 3.31
N VAL A 357 -13.34 25.31 3.15
CA VAL A 357 -13.81 24.37 4.17
C VAL A 357 -12.70 23.41 4.64
N ALA A 358 -11.75 23.07 3.76
CA ALA A 358 -10.62 22.22 4.09
C ALA A 358 -9.60 22.88 5.04
N LEU A 359 -9.52 24.22 5.05
CA LEU A 359 -8.70 24.99 6.00
C LEU A 359 -9.32 24.94 7.41
N ARG A 360 -10.65 25.07 7.51
CA ARG A 360 -11.37 25.12 8.79
C ARG A 360 -11.33 23.80 9.56
N ARG A 361 -11.29 22.67 8.85
CA ARG A 361 -11.58 21.36 9.44
C ARG A 361 -10.31 20.68 9.96
N ARG A 362 -10.21 20.59 11.28
CA ARG A 362 -9.02 20.07 12.00
C ARG A 362 -9.00 18.57 12.23
N ARG A 363 -10.16 17.93 12.28
CA ARG A 363 -10.28 16.49 12.50
C ARG A 363 -11.23 15.92 11.48
N TYR A 364 -10.76 14.88 10.82
CA TYR A 364 -11.54 14.07 9.91
C TYR A 364 -11.61 12.69 10.53
N ASP A 365 -12.58 12.51 11.43
CA ASP A 365 -12.88 11.19 11.96
C ASP A 365 -13.61 10.34 10.92
N TRP A 366 -13.76 9.06 11.24
CA TRP A 366 -14.37 8.09 10.35
C TRP A 366 -15.88 8.30 10.18
N ALA A 367 -16.56 8.86 11.20
CA ALA A 367 -17.96 9.19 11.10
C ALA A 367 -18.19 10.30 10.07
N TRP A 368 -17.37 11.35 10.08
CA TRP A 368 -17.37 12.37 9.06
C TRP A 368 -17.09 11.81 7.68
N ASN A 369 -16.09 10.92 7.56
CA ASN A 369 -15.78 10.27 6.30
C ASN A 369 -16.99 9.49 5.76
N ALA A 370 -17.67 8.72 6.62
CA ALA A 370 -18.85 7.96 6.25
C ALA A 370 -19.99 8.88 5.79
N THR A 371 -20.25 9.99 6.49
CA THR A 371 -21.23 10.99 6.09
C THR A 371 -20.89 11.64 4.74
N ALA A 372 -19.62 11.98 4.52
CA ALA A 372 -19.16 12.58 3.26
C ALA A 372 -19.28 11.59 2.09
N LEU A 373 -18.87 10.33 2.29
CA LEU A 373 -19.00 9.26 1.31
C LEU A 373 -20.46 8.94 1.02
N HIS A 374 -21.33 8.88 2.05
CA HIS A 374 -22.76 8.64 1.87
C HIS A 374 -23.42 9.76 1.04
N SER A 375 -23.05 11.02 1.30
CA SER A 375 -23.50 12.15 0.49
C SER A 375 -23.07 11.97 -0.97
N ALA A 376 -21.80 11.64 -1.24
CA ALA A 376 -21.32 11.39 -2.59
C ALA A 376 -22.06 10.22 -3.26
N PHE A 377 -22.24 9.11 -2.54
CA PHE A 377 -22.91 7.90 -3.03
C PHE A 377 -24.40 8.10 -3.32
N ASN A 378 -25.14 8.89 -2.53
CA ASN A 378 -26.54 9.21 -2.85
C ASN A 378 -26.65 10.01 -4.15
N HIS A 379 -25.84 11.06 -4.33
CA HIS A 379 -25.85 11.81 -5.59
C HIS A 379 -25.43 10.96 -6.78
N LEU A 380 -24.48 10.04 -6.54
CA LEU A 380 -24.05 9.08 -7.55
C LEU A 380 -25.19 8.12 -7.92
N SER A 381 -25.87 7.52 -6.95
CA SER A 381 -26.99 6.61 -7.24
C SER A 381 -28.15 7.28 -7.97
N ASP A 382 -28.41 8.56 -7.69
CA ASP A 382 -29.45 9.35 -8.36
C ASP A 382 -29.08 9.69 -9.82
N LEU A 383 -27.78 9.81 -10.11
CA LEU A 383 -27.24 10.09 -11.44
C LEU A 383 -27.20 8.83 -12.31
N LEU A 384 -26.83 7.69 -11.74
CA LEU A 384 -26.55 6.47 -12.49
C LEU A 384 -27.82 5.69 -12.84
N PRO A 385 -27.87 5.04 -14.03
CA PRO A 385 -28.84 4.01 -14.30
C PRO A 385 -28.79 2.88 -13.26
N ASN A 386 -29.93 2.23 -13.03
CA ASN A 386 -29.98 1.02 -12.22
C ASN A 386 -29.10 -0.07 -12.87
N GLY A 387 -28.34 -0.78 -12.07
CA GLY A 387 -27.41 -1.82 -12.47
C GLY A 387 -26.01 -1.34 -12.86
N THR A 388 -25.73 -0.04 -12.82
CA THR A 388 -24.41 0.49 -13.16
C THR A 388 -23.34 0.01 -12.16
N PRO A 389 -22.23 -0.60 -12.62
CA PRO A 389 -21.16 -1.04 -11.74
C PRO A 389 -20.30 0.14 -11.26
N PHE A 390 -19.80 0.02 -10.05
CA PHE A 390 -18.82 0.91 -9.45
C PHE A 390 -17.59 0.12 -9.02
N PHE A 391 -16.51 0.33 -9.76
CA PHE A 391 -15.18 -0.22 -9.55
C PHE A 391 -14.39 0.69 -8.60
N ALA A 392 -14.34 0.30 -7.33
CA ALA A 392 -13.75 1.09 -6.26
C ALA A 392 -12.41 0.50 -5.80
N LEU A 393 -11.40 1.37 -5.68
CA LEU A 393 -10.13 1.06 -5.03
C LEU A 393 -10.08 1.77 -3.68
N LEU A 394 -9.84 1.03 -2.60
CA LEU A 394 -9.65 1.56 -1.26
C LEU A 394 -8.16 1.44 -0.90
N PRO A 395 -7.35 2.48 -1.15
CA PRO A 395 -5.91 2.48 -0.86
C PRO A 395 -5.66 2.51 0.66
N GLU A 396 -4.54 1.92 1.08
CA GLU A 396 -4.11 1.91 2.50
C GLU A 396 -5.27 1.43 3.42
N PRO A 397 -5.84 0.23 3.16
CA PRO A 397 -7.05 -0.22 3.86
C PRO A 397 -6.77 -0.42 5.36
N GLU A 398 -7.69 0.08 6.18
CA GLU A 398 -7.70 -0.18 7.62
C GLU A 398 -9.15 -0.41 8.09
N PRO A 399 -9.38 -1.10 9.22
CA PRO A 399 -10.72 -1.49 9.64
C PRO A 399 -11.73 -0.34 9.63
N LEU A 400 -11.38 0.80 10.24
CA LEU A 400 -12.29 1.95 10.34
C LEU A 400 -12.55 2.64 8.99
N PHE A 401 -11.59 2.62 8.07
CA PHE A 401 -11.80 3.12 6.71
C PHE A 401 -12.79 2.22 5.95
N LEU A 402 -12.61 0.90 6.06
CA LEU A 402 -13.53 -0.07 5.44
C LEU A 402 -14.94 0.06 6.03
N THR A 403 -15.08 0.15 7.35
CA THR A 403 -16.39 0.34 8.01
C THR A 403 -17.05 1.61 7.50
N SER A 404 -16.32 2.72 7.43
CA SER A 404 -16.82 4.00 6.93
C SER A 404 -17.37 3.87 5.49
N ALA A 405 -16.55 3.34 4.57
CA ALA A 405 -16.91 3.21 3.18
C ALA A 405 -18.06 2.22 2.94
N PHE A 406 -18.05 1.07 3.60
CA PHE A 406 -19.09 0.05 3.46
C PHE A 406 -20.41 0.51 4.07
N THR A 407 -20.37 1.16 5.23
CA THR A 407 -21.56 1.73 5.86
C THR A 407 -22.17 2.83 5.00
N ALA A 408 -21.34 3.69 4.41
CA ALA A 408 -21.79 4.73 3.48
C ALA A 408 -22.44 4.14 2.22
N ALA A 409 -21.82 3.12 1.61
CA ALA A 409 -22.35 2.46 0.41
C ALA A 409 -23.68 1.74 0.72
N SER A 410 -23.73 0.97 1.79
CA SER A 410 -24.90 0.22 2.25
C SER A 410 -26.07 1.12 2.66
N ALA A 411 -25.79 2.30 3.25
CA ALA A 411 -26.80 3.29 3.56
C ALA A 411 -27.37 4.00 2.32
N SER A 412 -26.70 3.86 1.17
CA SER A 412 -27.09 4.40 -0.14
C SER A 412 -27.70 3.29 -1.01
N SER A 413 -27.83 3.51 -2.32
CA SER A 413 -28.33 2.52 -3.29
C SER A 413 -27.24 1.61 -3.86
N PHE A 414 -26.16 1.32 -3.13
CA PHE A 414 -25.07 0.46 -3.61
C PHE A 414 -25.08 -0.89 -2.92
N SER A 415 -25.26 -1.96 -3.69
CA SER A 415 -25.12 -3.34 -3.23
C SER A 415 -23.70 -3.85 -3.49
N LEU A 416 -23.15 -4.60 -2.55
CA LEU A 416 -21.81 -5.19 -2.66
C LEU A 416 -21.85 -6.43 -3.55
N GLN A 417 -21.08 -6.43 -4.63
CA GLN A 417 -21.06 -7.51 -5.62
C GLN A 417 -19.85 -8.42 -5.48
N SER A 418 -18.68 -7.84 -5.19
CA SER A 418 -17.46 -8.61 -4.98
C SER A 418 -16.40 -7.78 -4.28
N ILE A 419 -15.48 -8.46 -3.60
CA ILE A 419 -14.27 -7.85 -3.05
C ILE A 419 -13.05 -8.70 -3.40
N ALA A 420 -11.87 -8.09 -3.37
CA ALA A 420 -10.59 -8.80 -3.34
C ALA A 420 -9.56 -8.00 -2.51
N LEU A 421 -8.77 -8.71 -1.70
CA LEU A 421 -7.72 -8.12 -0.89
C LEU A 421 -6.55 -9.10 -0.77
N ARG A 422 -5.35 -8.65 -1.14
CA ARG A 422 -4.12 -9.44 -1.09
C ARG A 422 -3.37 -9.32 0.24
N THR A 423 -3.07 -8.09 0.66
CA THR A 423 -2.46 -7.77 1.96
C THR A 423 -3.00 -6.44 2.50
N GLU A 424 -2.65 -6.09 3.74
CA GLU A 424 -2.95 -4.77 4.33
C GLU A 424 -2.20 -3.60 3.68
N HIS A 425 -1.18 -3.88 2.87
CA HIS A 425 -0.41 -2.86 2.13
C HIS A 425 -0.93 -2.65 0.71
N ASP A 426 -1.83 -3.51 0.24
CA ASP A 426 -2.42 -3.45 -1.09
C ASP A 426 -3.77 -2.73 -1.05
N ALA A 427 -4.14 -2.05 -2.13
CA ALA A 427 -5.47 -1.44 -2.24
C ALA A 427 -6.55 -2.54 -2.28
N MET A 428 -7.59 -2.40 -1.47
CA MET A 428 -8.75 -3.29 -1.56
C MET A 428 -9.55 -2.99 -2.82
N GLN A 429 -9.90 -4.02 -3.57
CA GLN A 429 -10.70 -3.91 -4.79
C GLN A 429 -12.14 -4.27 -4.48
N VAL A 430 -13.07 -3.36 -4.73
CA VAL A 430 -14.50 -3.53 -4.41
C VAL A 430 -15.33 -3.24 -5.64
N VAL A 431 -16.25 -4.14 -5.98
CA VAL A 431 -17.33 -3.87 -6.94
C VAL A 431 -18.61 -3.63 -6.16
N TRP A 432 -19.16 -2.43 -6.30
CA TRP A 432 -20.55 -2.16 -5.98
C TRP A 432 -21.39 -2.08 -7.24
N LYS A 433 -22.70 -2.18 -7.08
CA LYS A 433 -23.65 -1.97 -8.16
C LYS A 433 -24.77 -1.08 -7.68
N ASN A 434 -25.13 -0.09 -8.49
CA ASN A 434 -26.27 0.77 -8.20
C ASN A 434 -27.54 -0.07 -8.31
N GLU A 435 -28.25 -0.28 -7.20
CA GLU A 435 -29.46 -1.10 -7.10
C GLU A 435 -30.51 -0.42 -6.22
N GLN A 436 -31.73 -0.97 -6.20
CA GLN A 436 -32.76 -0.47 -5.30
C GLN A 436 -32.33 -0.64 -3.85
N LYS A 437 -32.49 0.43 -3.07
CA LYS A 437 -32.14 0.45 -1.66
C LYS A 437 -32.96 -0.60 -0.91
N GLN A 438 -32.28 -1.52 -0.26
CA GLN A 438 -32.89 -2.54 0.57
C GLN A 438 -33.18 -2.01 1.98
N PRO A 439 -34.22 -2.51 2.67
CA PRO A 439 -34.52 -2.12 4.04
C PRO A 439 -33.42 -2.60 4.99
N ALA A 440 -32.98 -1.71 5.89
CA ALA A 440 -32.00 -2.04 6.91
C ALA A 440 -32.52 -3.16 7.82
N GLN A 441 -31.63 -4.06 8.22
CA GLN A 441 -31.91 -5.16 9.16
C GLN A 441 -31.08 -4.98 10.43
N PRO A 442 -31.56 -5.43 11.60
CA PRO A 442 -30.75 -5.38 12.81
C PRO A 442 -29.49 -6.25 12.67
N ALA A 443 -28.37 -5.77 13.21
CA ALA A 443 -27.15 -6.56 13.23
C ALA A 443 -27.29 -7.74 14.20
N ASP A 444 -26.94 -8.94 13.72
CA ASP A 444 -26.96 -10.17 14.49
C ASP A 444 -25.53 -10.61 14.81
N LEU A 445 -25.21 -10.66 16.10
CA LEU A 445 -23.92 -11.10 16.62
C LEU A 445 -23.59 -12.54 16.21
N ASN A 446 -24.57 -13.44 16.16
CA ASN A 446 -24.34 -14.83 15.78
C ASN A 446 -24.05 -14.96 14.30
N ASN A 447 -24.73 -14.19 13.45
CA ASN A 447 -24.42 -14.11 12.03
C ASN A 447 -22.98 -13.62 11.81
N LEU A 448 -22.56 -12.56 12.51
CA LEU A 448 -21.19 -12.06 12.44
C LEU A 448 -20.17 -13.13 12.86
N ARG A 449 -20.41 -13.82 14.00
CA ARG A 449 -19.54 -14.90 14.47
C ARG A 449 -19.46 -16.04 13.47
N ASN A 450 -20.58 -16.44 12.88
CA ASN A 450 -20.61 -17.51 11.88
C ASN A 450 -19.82 -17.12 10.63
N ALA A 451 -19.96 -15.89 10.14
CA ALA A 451 -19.19 -15.40 8.99
C ALA A 451 -17.67 -15.39 9.27
N ILE A 452 -17.25 -14.92 10.43
CA ILE A 452 -15.83 -14.93 10.84
C ILE A 452 -15.33 -16.37 10.97
N HIS A 453 -16.11 -17.25 11.59
CA HIS A 453 -15.77 -18.65 11.79
C HIS A 453 -15.65 -19.39 10.45
N GLU A 454 -16.61 -19.23 9.54
CA GLU A 454 -16.58 -19.80 8.19
C GLU A 454 -15.37 -19.32 7.38
N TYR A 455 -15.05 -18.02 7.46
CA TYR A 455 -13.85 -17.47 6.83
C TYR A 455 -12.57 -18.13 7.36
N LEU A 456 -12.38 -18.18 8.69
CA LEU A 456 -11.20 -18.80 9.29
C LEU A 456 -11.12 -20.31 9.01
N LEU A 457 -12.26 -21.00 9.02
CA LEU A 457 -12.36 -22.42 8.72
C LEU A 457 -11.98 -22.72 7.25
N ALA A 458 -12.44 -21.89 6.31
CA ALA A 458 -12.10 -21.99 4.90
C ALA A 458 -10.64 -21.57 4.63
N ARG A 459 -10.12 -20.59 5.39
CA ARG A 459 -8.73 -20.14 5.29
C ARG A 459 -7.76 -21.21 5.75
N GLY A 460 -8.08 -21.91 6.84
CA GLY A 460 -7.28 -22.99 7.40
C GLY A 460 -6.01 -22.56 8.15
N GLU A 461 -5.82 -21.25 8.35
CA GLU A 461 -4.72 -20.63 9.10
C GLU A 461 -5.22 -19.31 9.73
N PRO A 462 -4.57 -18.79 10.81
CA PRO A 462 -4.91 -17.49 11.39
C PRO A 462 -4.83 -16.33 10.41
N ALA A 463 -5.55 -15.25 10.71
CA ALA A 463 -5.58 -14.01 9.92
C ALA A 463 -5.44 -12.77 10.82
N ASN A 464 -4.94 -11.68 10.25
CA ASN A 464 -4.90 -10.39 10.96
C ASN A 464 -6.31 -9.81 11.12
N TYR A 465 -6.45 -8.84 12.02
CA TYR A 465 -7.75 -8.23 12.28
C TYR A 465 -8.38 -7.60 11.03
N LEU A 466 -7.60 -6.98 10.13
CA LEU A 466 -8.13 -6.40 8.90
C LEU A 466 -8.92 -7.42 8.07
N LEU A 467 -8.38 -8.62 7.85
CA LEU A 467 -9.03 -9.65 7.05
C LEU A 467 -10.31 -10.18 7.73
N ILE A 468 -10.26 -10.41 9.03
CA ILE A 468 -11.41 -10.90 9.82
C ILE A 468 -12.51 -9.85 9.87
N HIS A 469 -12.13 -8.61 10.13
CA HIS A 469 -13.02 -7.47 10.12
C HIS A 469 -13.67 -7.29 8.74
N THR A 470 -12.90 -7.46 7.66
CA THR A 470 -13.44 -7.42 6.30
C THR A 470 -14.44 -8.55 6.05
N ALA A 471 -14.15 -9.79 6.47
CA ALA A 471 -15.08 -10.92 6.34
C ALA A 471 -16.40 -10.64 7.07
N GLY A 472 -16.34 -10.10 8.28
CA GLY A 472 -17.53 -9.70 9.03
C GLY A 472 -18.29 -8.54 8.39
N LEU A 473 -17.57 -7.54 7.86
CA LEU A 473 -18.19 -6.39 7.18
C LEU A 473 -18.95 -6.81 5.92
N ILE A 474 -18.45 -7.81 5.17
CA ILE A 474 -19.16 -8.39 4.03
C ILE A 474 -20.50 -8.97 4.49
N ALA A 475 -20.49 -9.79 5.55
CA ALA A 475 -21.71 -10.40 6.07
C ALA A 475 -22.72 -9.36 6.56
N LEU A 476 -22.26 -8.31 7.24
CA LEU A 476 -23.12 -7.20 7.65
C LEU A 476 -23.63 -6.39 6.46
N ALA A 477 -22.84 -6.21 5.40
CA ALA A 477 -23.26 -5.53 4.18
C ALA A 477 -24.31 -6.34 3.40
N GLU A 478 -24.10 -7.65 3.23
CA GLU A 478 -25.05 -8.58 2.59
C GLU A 478 -26.36 -8.68 3.38
N ALA A 479 -26.28 -8.65 4.71
CA ALA A 479 -27.45 -8.64 5.58
C ALA A 479 -28.14 -7.26 5.68
N HIS A 480 -27.63 -6.22 5.02
CA HIS A 480 -28.11 -4.84 5.14
C HIS A 480 -28.14 -4.33 6.59
N ALA A 481 -27.14 -4.71 7.39
CA ALA A 481 -27.11 -4.53 8.83
C ALA A 481 -26.10 -3.50 9.35
N LEU A 482 -25.43 -2.76 8.44
CA LEU A 482 -24.37 -1.81 8.80
C LEU A 482 -24.89 -0.51 9.44
N LYS A 483 -26.12 -0.07 9.10
CA LYS A 483 -26.71 1.16 9.65
C LYS A 483 -28.23 1.10 9.65
N GLN A 484 -28.83 1.40 10.80
CA GLN A 484 -30.28 1.65 10.89
C GLN A 484 -30.62 3.07 10.45
N PRO A 485 -31.84 3.32 9.94
CA PRO A 485 -32.30 4.65 9.52
C PRO A 485 -32.15 5.71 10.62
N GLU A 486 -32.47 5.35 11.86
CA GLU A 486 -32.47 6.23 13.04
C GLU A 486 -31.09 6.56 13.60
N HIS A 487 -30.06 5.75 13.31
CA HIS A 487 -28.73 5.98 13.85
C HIS A 487 -27.99 7.05 13.03
N GLU A 488 -27.24 7.91 13.71
CA GLU A 488 -26.19 8.71 13.05
C GLU A 488 -25.01 7.81 12.63
N PHE A 489 -24.19 8.25 11.68
CA PHE A 489 -23.03 7.47 11.24
C PHE A 489 -22.06 7.15 12.38
N ASP A 490 -21.79 8.12 13.24
CA ASP A 490 -20.94 7.95 14.41
C ASP A 490 -21.44 6.83 15.35
N GLU A 491 -22.76 6.77 15.57
CA GLU A 491 -23.39 5.70 16.34
C GLU A 491 -23.29 4.34 15.63
N ALA A 492 -23.56 4.28 14.32
CA ALA A 492 -23.47 3.06 13.53
C ALA A 492 -22.04 2.47 13.51
N LEU A 493 -21.03 3.32 13.33
CA LEU A 493 -19.62 2.93 13.36
C LEU A 493 -19.20 2.38 14.73
N ARG A 494 -19.59 3.07 15.82
CA ARG A 494 -19.34 2.57 17.19
C ARG A 494 -20.02 1.23 17.45
N LYS A 495 -21.31 1.10 17.10
CA LYS A 495 -22.07 -0.14 17.27
C LYS A 495 -21.41 -1.29 16.50
N THR A 496 -20.94 -1.04 15.28
CA THR A 496 -20.21 -2.03 14.49
C THR A 496 -18.91 -2.44 15.19
N ASN A 497 -18.12 -1.49 15.69
CA ASN A 497 -16.88 -1.80 16.41
C ASN A 497 -17.14 -2.64 17.68
N THR A 498 -18.12 -2.25 18.50
CA THR A 498 -18.54 -3.02 19.68
C THR A 498 -19.00 -4.43 19.31
N LEU A 499 -19.72 -4.58 18.20
CA LEU A 499 -20.17 -5.88 17.72
C LEU A 499 -18.98 -6.80 17.37
N PHE A 500 -17.93 -6.28 16.72
CA PHE A 500 -16.70 -7.04 16.45
C PHE A 500 -15.93 -7.40 17.71
N GLU A 501 -15.81 -6.46 18.65
CA GLU A 501 -15.17 -6.72 19.95
C GLU A 501 -15.88 -7.86 20.69
N SER A 502 -17.21 -7.82 20.80
CA SER A 502 -18.00 -8.89 21.42
C SER A 502 -18.00 -10.20 20.63
N ALA A 503 -17.96 -10.12 19.29
CA ALA A 503 -17.91 -11.33 18.46
C ALA A 503 -16.64 -12.14 18.72
N LEU A 504 -15.51 -11.45 18.86
CA LEU A 504 -14.18 -12.07 19.02
C LEU A 504 -13.83 -12.39 20.48
N LYS A 505 -14.15 -11.50 21.43
CA LYS A 505 -13.79 -11.69 22.85
C LYS A 505 -14.71 -12.65 23.59
N ASP A 506 -16.01 -12.64 23.27
CA ASP A 506 -17.02 -13.36 24.06
C ASP A 506 -17.35 -14.74 23.48
N ASP A 507 -16.53 -15.28 22.56
CA ASP A 507 -16.74 -16.59 21.92
C ASP A 507 -15.46 -17.43 21.94
N GLU A 508 -15.50 -18.55 22.67
CA GLU A 508 -14.37 -19.44 22.89
C GLU A 508 -13.87 -20.14 21.61
N ARG A 509 -14.64 -20.09 20.50
CA ARG A 509 -14.21 -20.64 19.20
C ARG A 509 -13.02 -19.88 18.61
N PHE A 510 -12.83 -18.61 18.99
CA PHE A 510 -11.75 -17.77 18.47
C PHE A 510 -10.55 -17.72 19.40
N VAL A 511 -9.37 -17.89 18.83
CA VAL A 511 -8.09 -17.85 19.56
C VAL A 511 -7.32 -16.61 19.13
N HIS A 512 -6.94 -15.78 20.09
CA HIS A 512 -6.17 -14.56 19.87
C HIS A 512 -4.66 -14.81 20.08
N TYR A 513 -3.90 -14.75 19.00
CA TYR A 513 -2.44 -14.87 19.00
C TYR A 513 -1.82 -13.46 19.01
N SER A 514 -1.76 -12.83 20.18
CA SER A 514 -1.21 -11.49 20.37
C SER A 514 -0.49 -11.35 21.71
N THR A 515 0.40 -10.35 21.79
CA THR A 515 0.95 -9.87 23.06
C THR A 515 0.16 -8.68 23.63
N GLY A 516 -0.81 -8.15 22.89
CA GLY A 516 -1.68 -7.05 23.29
C GLY A 516 -3.14 -7.51 23.52
N GLU A 517 -3.89 -6.74 24.31
CA GLU A 517 -5.28 -7.05 24.68
C GLU A 517 -6.33 -6.54 23.67
N SER A 518 -5.91 -5.69 22.73
CA SER A 518 -6.80 -5.11 21.74
C SER A 518 -7.07 -6.08 20.59
N VAL A 519 -8.32 -6.13 20.11
CA VAL A 519 -8.74 -7.07 19.05
C VAL A 519 -8.05 -6.82 17.72
N ASP A 520 -7.56 -5.60 17.50
CA ASP A 520 -6.86 -5.17 16.29
C ASP A 520 -5.37 -5.53 16.28
N THR A 521 -4.85 -6.12 17.36
CA THR A 521 -3.46 -6.56 17.45
C THR A 521 -3.31 -8.06 17.19
N GLY A 522 -2.15 -8.47 16.66
CA GLY A 522 -1.84 -9.88 16.43
C GLY A 522 -2.73 -10.54 15.37
N MET A 523 -2.96 -11.84 15.56
CA MET A 523 -3.72 -12.68 14.61
C MET A 523 -4.84 -13.42 15.35
N TRP A 524 -5.94 -13.71 14.66
CA TRP A 524 -6.96 -14.62 15.18
C TRP A 524 -7.06 -15.89 14.36
N GLY A 525 -7.25 -17.02 15.05
CA GLY A 525 -7.51 -18.32 14.45
C GLY A 525 -8.62 -19.07 15.17
N LEU A 526 -8.80 -20.33 14.81
CA LEU A 526 -9.69 -21.26 15.51
C LEU A 526 -8.88 -22.13 16.47
N GLY A 527 -9.57 -22.78 17.41
CA GLY A 527 -8.97 -23.74 18.35
C GLY A 527 -8.16 -24.83 17.64
N LEU A 528 -7.08 -25.30 18.29
CA LEU A 528 -6.17 -26.29 17.72
C LEU A 528 -6.84 -27.65 17.40
N ASP A 529 -7.91 -27.97 18.11
CA ASP A 529 -8.68 -29.20 17.93
C ASP A 529 -9.73 -29.09 16.81
N THR A 530 -9.97 -27.88 16.31
CA THR A 530 -10.88 -27.64 15.19
C THR A 530 -10.25 -28.18 13.91
N ARG A 531 -10.91 -29.20 13.31
CA ARG A 531 -10.52 -29.68 11.98
C ARG A 531 -10.81 -28.60 10.95
N SER A 532 -9.77 -27.89 10.54
CA SER A 532 -9.84 -26.88 9.50
C SER A 532 -9.65 -27.48 8.11
N SER A 533 -10.07 -26.71 7.09
CA SER A 533 -9.62 -26.93 5.72
C SER A 533 -8.10 -26.85 5.64
N GLU A 534 -7.54 -27.34 4.54
CA GLU A 534 -6.12 -27.15 4.29
C GLU A 534 -5.73 -25.66 4.27
N SER A 535 -4.62 -25.34 4.96
CA SER A 535 -4.18 -23.95 5.12
C SER A 535 -3.97 -23.28 3.77
N LEU A 536 -4.27 -21.98 3.70
CA LEU A 536 -4.04 -21.21 2.49
C LEU A 536 -2.60 -21.35 2.00
N SER A 537 -1.63 -21.28 2.90
CA SER A 537 -0.21 -21.50 2.60
C SER A 537 0.10 -22.86 1.94
N ASP A 538 -0.55 -23.95 2.38
CA ASP A 538 -0.39 -25.29 1.78
C ASP A 538 -1.09 -25.37 0.41
N ARG A 539 -2.30 -24.80 0.28
CA ARG A 539 -3.01 -24.73 -1.00
C ARG A 539 -2.24 -23.94 -2.05
N VAL A 540 -1.66 -22.81 -1.67
CA VAL A 540 -0.83 -21.97 -2.55
C VAL A 540 0.43 -22.71 -2.98
N GLU A 541 1.11 -23.40 -2.06
CA GLU A 541 2.26 -24.24 -2.40
C GLU A 541 1.91 -25.27 -3.46
N MET A 542 0.82 -26.02 -3.28
CA MET A 542 0.37 -26.99 -4.28
C MET A 542 0.06 -26.35 -5.63
N ALA A 543 -0.63 -25.22 -5.65
CA ALA A 543 -1.00 -24.53 -6.89
C ALA A 543 0.25 -24.09 -7.68
N VAL A 544 1.23 -23.45 -7.02
CA VAL A 544 2.49 -23.05 -7.66
C VAL A 544 3.26 -24.26 -8.19
N VAL A 545 3.42 -25.30 -7.37
CA VAL A 545 4.19 -26.50 -7.76
C VAL A 545 3.51 -27.22 -8.93
N ASN A 546 2.19 -27.36 -8.91
CA ASN A 546 1.43 -27.96 -10.01
C ASN A 546 1.58 -27.15 -11.30
N TYR A 547 1.63 -25.82 -11.21
CA TYR A 547 1.85 -24.94 -12.34
C TYR A 547 3.26 -25.08 -12.92
N LEU A 548 4.30 -25.07 -12.07
CA LEU A 548 5.70 -25.25 -12.48
C LEU A 548 5.97 -26.63 -13.10
N GLN A 549 5.28 -27.68 -12.64
CA GLN A 549 5.41 -29.01 -13.23
C GLN A 549 4.89 -29.08 -14.67
N LYS A 550 3.88 -28.26 -14.99
CA LYS A 550 3.30 -28.18 -16.33
C LYS A 550 4.03 -27.20 -17.24
N ASN A 551 4.71 -26.21 -16.66
CA ASN A 551 5.34 -25.10 -17.37
C ASN A 551 6.83 -25.01 -16.99
N PRO A 552 7.75 -25.51 -17.84
CA PRO A 552 9.17 -25.66 -17.51
C PRO A 552 9.93 -24.33 -17.28
N SER A 553 9.41 -23.22 -17.79
CA SER A 553 10.00 -21.89 -17.64
C SER A 553 8.88 -20.87 -17.63
N VAL A 554 8.76 -20.10 -16.54
CA VAL A 554 7.68 -19.13 -16.34
C VAL A 554 8.22 -17.83 -15.77
N ILE A 555 7.60 -16.70 -16.07
CA ILE A 555 7.85 -15.46 -15.33
C ILE A 555 6.89 -15.33 -14.15
N TYR A 556 7.27 -14.52 -13.16
CA TYR A 556 6.46 -14.32 -11.95
C TYR A 556 5.02 -13.85 -12.26
N LEU A 557 4.84 -12.96 -13.24
CA LEU A 557 3.53 -12.45 -13.63
C LEU A 557 2.60 -13.55 -14.15
N GLU A 558 3.12 -14.55 -14.86
CA GLU A 558 2.33 -15.70 -15.34
C GLU A 558 1.84 -16.57 -14.18
N VAL A 559 2.68 -16.75 -13.16
CA VAL A 559 2.31 -17.45 -11.92
C VAL A 559 1.19 -16.71 -11.20
N GLU A 560 1.27 -15.38 -11.06
CA GLU A 560 0.19 -14.59 -10.44
C GLU A 560 -1.12 -14.68 -11.23
N ASN A 561 -1.06 -14.52 -12.56
CA ASN A 561 -2.23 -14.58 -13.43
C ASN A 561 -2.93 -15.95 -13.40
N GLU A 562 -2.18 -17.03 -13.18
CA GLU A 562 -2.75 -18.37 -12.98
C GLU A 562 -3.34 -18.53 -11.57
N LEU A 563 -2.65 -18.04 -10.54
CA LEU A 563 -3.03 -18.28 -9.16
C LEU A 563 -4.26 -17.49 -8.71
N TYR A 564 -4.34 -16.20 -9.04
CA TYR A 564 -5.37 -15.32 -8.48
C TYR A 564 -6.81 -15.73 -8.85
N PRO A 565 -7.09 -16.26 -10.05
CA PRO A 565 -8.37 -16.91 -10.36
C PRO A 565 -8.73 -18.11 -9.46
N GLN A 566 -7.73 -18.82 -8.93
CA GLN A 566 -7.95 -19.95 -8.01
C GLN A 566 -8.12 -19.51 -6.55
N PHE A 567 -7.65 -18.31 -6.20
CA PHE A 567 -7.63 -17.76 -4.85
C PHE A 567 -8.28 -16.37 -4.83
N THR A 568 -9.61 -16.36 -4.86
CA THR A 568 -10.42 -15.15 -4.96
C THR A 568 -10.71 -14.51 -3.60
N GLY A 569 -11.17 -13.25 -3.61
CA GLY A 569 -11.64 -12.58 -2.41
C GLY A 569 -10.55 -12.32 -1.37
N LEU A 570 -10.80 -12.76 -0.13
CA LEU A 570 -9.87 -12.64 1.00
C LEU A 570 -8.83 -13.76 1.06
N PHE A 571 -8.85 -14.68 0.10
CA PHE A 571 -7.92 -15.80 0.00
C PHE A 571 -6.76 -15.52 -0.95
N THR A 572 -6.71 -14.35 -1.60
CA THR A 572 -5.62 -13.99 -2.52
C THR A 572 -4.26 -14.06 -1.82
N PRO A 573 -3.29 -14.84 -2.35
CA PRO A 573 -1.99 -14.98 -1.73
C PRO A 573 -1.12 -13.73 -1.89
N SER A 574 -0.34 -13.42 -0.86
CA SER A 574 0.65 -12.33 -0.93
C SER A 574 1.79 -12.67 -1.86
N LYS A 575 2.39 -11.65 -2.48
CA LYS A 575 3.60 -11.83 -3.33
C LYS A 575 4.71 -12.55 -2.58
N GLY A 576 4.94 -12.19 -1.31
CA GLY A 576 5.93 -12.83 -0.45
C GLY A 576 5.72 -14.34 -0.27
N LEU A 577 4.49 -14.83 -0.17
CA LEU A 577 4.21 -16.26 -0.06
C LEU A 577 4.49 -16.99 -1.38
N ILE A 578 4.09 -16.41 -2.51
CA ILE A 578 4.39 -16.98 -3.84
C ILE A 578 5.90 -17.06 -4.04
N TYR A 579 6.63 -15.98 -3.73
CA TYR A 579 8.10 -15.97 -3.80
C TYR A 579 8.74 -16.98 -2.86
N ALA A 580 8.27 -17.14 -1.62
CA ALA A 580 8.79 -18.14 -0.70
C ALA A 580 8.65 -19.57 -1.27
N VAL A 581 7.53 -19.86 -1.93
CA VAL A 581 7.31 -21.14 -2.62
C VAL A 581 8.24 -21.28 -3.83
N LEU A 582 8.33 -20.26 -4.69
CA LEU A 582 9.23 -20.27 -5.86
C LEU A 582 10.70 -20.46 -5.44
N ILE A 583 11.19 -19.72 -4.44
CA ILE A 583 12.54 -19.86 -3.90
C ILE A 583 12.78 -21.27 -3.33
N SER A 584 11.74 -21.94 -2.84
CA SER A 584 11.86 -23.30 -2.34
C SER A 584 11.95 -24.32 -3.47
N TYR A 585 11.14 -24.21 -4.53
CA TYR A 585 10.94 -25.24 -5.56
C TYR A 585 11.65 -24.98 -6.90
N ALA A 586 12.07 -23.76 -7.14
CA ALA A 586 12.60 -23.32 -8.42
C ALA A 586 13.97 -22.65 -8.28
N GLU A 587 14.67 -22.60 -9.40
CA GLU A 587 15.85 -21.79 -9.64
C GLU A 587 15.47 -20.60 -10.51
N ARG A 588 16.12 -19.46 -10.26
CA ARG A 588 15.91 -18.24 -11.02
C ARG A 588 16.99 -18.12 -12.09
N ASP A 589 16.55 -18.02 -13.34
CA ASP A 589 17.40 -17.76 -14.51
C ASP A 589 16.94 -16.43 -15.14
N GLY A 590 17.61 -15.33 -14.80
CA GLY A 590 17.18 -13.98 -15.14
C GLY A 590 15.81 -13.62 -14.55
N SER A 591 14.82 -13.40 -15.41
CA SER A 591 13.42 -13.15 -15.04
C SER A 591 12.60 -14.44 -14.86
N ASN A 592 13.12 -15.57 -15.31
CA ASN A 592 12.39 -16.83 -15.39
C ASN A 592 12.62 -17.69 -14.14
N TRP A 593 11.61 -18.46 -13.79
CA TRP A 593 11.64 -19.49 -12.77
C TRP A 593 11.54 -20.86 -13.43
N LYS A 594 12.43 -21.77 -13.06
CA LYS A 594 12.47 -23.14 -13.54
C LYS A 594 12.47 -24.11 -12.36
N LEU A 595 11.62 -25.13 -12.41
CA LEU A 595 11.57 -26.16 -11.38
C LEU A 595 12.95 -26.80 -11.21
N ARG A 596 13.40 -26.98 -9.96
CA ARG A 596 14.67 -27.65 -9.67
C ARG A 596 14.68 -29.08 -10.17
N THR A 597 15.86 -29.57 -10.54
CA THR A 597 16.00 -30.92 -11.10
C THR A 597 15.58 -32.00 -10.10
N GLU A 598 15.88 -31.82 -8.81
CA GLU A 598 15.46 -32.71 -7.72
C GLU A 598 13.96 -32.63 -7.40
N ASP A 599 13.25 -31.61 -7.92
CA ASP A 599 11.82 -31.39 -7.73
C ASP A 599 10.95 -31.92 -8.86
N VAL A 600 11.57 -32.42 -9.92
CA VAL A 600 10.88 -33.23 -10.91
C VAL A 600 10.28 -34.46 -10.23
N ALA A 601 9.02 -34.77 -10.56
CA ALA A 601 8.23 -35.77 -9.83
C ALA A 601 8.87 -37.17 -9.77
N SER A 602 9.56 -37.60 -10.83
CA SER A 602 10.29 -38.88 -10.87
C SER A 602 11.48 -38.86 -9.91
N THR A 603 12.35 -37.86 -10.03
CA THR A 603 13.55 -37.70 -9.20
C THR A 603 13.20 -37.55 -7.72
N ARG A 604 12.17 -36.76 -7.40
CA ARG A 604 11.69 -36.61 -6.02
C ARG A 604 11.17 -37.93 -5.45
N ARG A 605 10.49 -38.75 -6.25
CA ARG A 605 9.99 -40.07 -5.83
C ARG A 605 11.13 -41.05 -5.56
N GLU A 606 12.16 -41.04 -6.39
CA GLU A 606 13.38 -41.84 -6.18
C GLU A 606 14.09 -41.43 -4.88
N GLU A 607 14.23 -40.12 -4.65
CA GLU A 607 14.83 -39.62 -3.41
C GLU A 607 14.02 -40.02 -2.17
N LEU A 608 12.70 -39.90 -2.21
CA LEU A 608 11.84 -40.38 -1.12
C LEU A 608 12.10 -41.85 -0.82
N ASN A 609 12.14 -42.72 -1.84
CA ASN A 609 12.41 -44.14 -1.66
C ASN A 609 13.79 -44.38 -1.03
N ALA A 610 14.82 -43.65 -1.47
CA ALA A 610 16.16 -43.73 -0.87
C ALA A 610 16.16 -43.35 0.61
N ILE A 611 15.40 -42.31 1.01
CA ILE A 611 15.27 -41.91 2.42
C ILE A 611 14.52 -42.96 3.24
N HIS A 612 13.48 -43.60 2.70
CA HIS A 612 12.81 -44.70 3.39
C HIS A 612 13.77 -45.88 3.64
N VAL A 613 14.53 -46.29 2.62
CA VAL A 613 15.55 -47.35 2.74
C VAL A 613 16.59 -46.99 3.79
N LEU A 614 16.97 -45.72 3.86
CA LEU A 614 17.96 -45.25 4.80
C LEU A 614 17.44 -45.27 6.26
N ILE A 615 16.19 -44.86 6.49
CA ILE A 615 15.53 -45.00 7.80
C ILE A 615 15.41 -46.47 8.20
N GLU A 616 15.08 -47.38 7.29
CA GLU A 616 15.07 -48.83 7.55
C GLU A 616 16.46 -49.36 7.92
N SER A 617 17.51 -48.93 7.20
CA SER A 617 18.90 -49.31 7.47
C SER A 617 19.35 -48.87 8.86
N ILE A 618 19.08 -47.62 9.23
CA ILE A 618 19.38 -47.08 10.56
C ILE A 618 18.62 -47.88 11.64
N GLY A 619 17.32 -48.14 11.44
CA GLY A 619 16.52 -48.92 12.38
C GLY A 619 17.09 -50.32 12.63
N ARG A 620 17.53 -51.01 11.58
CA ARG A 620 18.19 -52.33 11.70
C ARG A 620 19.50 -52.26 12.49
N ARG A 621 20.33 -51.24 12.25
CA ARG A 621 21.59 -51.03 13.01
C ARG A 621 21.34 -50.80 14.50
N LEU A 622 20.17 -50.25 14.86
CA LEU A 622 19.73 -50.02 16.24
C LEU A 622 18.90 -51.18 16.83
N ASN A 623 18.82 -52.32 16.14
CA ASN A 623 18.05 -53.51 16.50
C ASN A 623 16.53 -53.31 16.59
N TYR A 624 15.96 -52.40 15.78
CA TYR A 624 14.51 -52.25 15.64
C TYR A 624 13.96 -53.05 14.45
N LYS A 625 12.70 -53.51 14.57
CA LYS A 625 11.91 -53.96 13.42
C LYS A 625 11.28 -52.77 12.74
N THR A 626 11.14 -52.80 11.42
CA THR A 626 10.59 -51.66 10.67
C THR A 626 9.34 -52.07 9.91
N ARG A 627 8.29 -51.24 10.00
CA ARG A 627 7.03 -51.39 9.28
C ARG A 627 6.72 -50.11 8.52
N LYS A 628 6.42 -50.23 7.23
CA LYS A 628 6.02 -49.10 6.37
C LYS A 628 4.52 -49.16 6.09
N GLN A 629 3.84 -48.03 6.26
CA GLN A 629 2.45 -47.84 5.88
C GLN A 629 2.31 -46.48 5.15
N ASP A 630 2.22 -46.53 3.82
CA ASP A 630 2.25 -45.34 2.95
C ASP A 630 3.48 -44.43 3.21
N LYS A 631 3.28 -43.19 3.69
CA LYS A 631 4.33 -42.21 4.04
C LYS A 631 4.86 -42.36 5.47
N LEU A 632 4.20 -43.18 6.29
CA LEU A 632 4.56 -43.41 7.67
C LEU A 632 5.48 -44.63 7.78
N LEU A 633 6.64 -44.43 8.39
CA LEU A 633 7.61 -45.46 8.71
C LEU A 633 7.67 -45.62 10.22
N GLN A 634 7.50 -46.84 10.71
CA GLN A 634 7.44 -47.14 12.14
C GLN A 634 8.56 -48.12 12.52
N TRP A 635 9.30 -47.78 13.56
CA TRP A 635 10.21 -48.69 14.26
C TRP A 635 9.51 -49.34 15.44
N GLU A 636 9.70 -50.64 15.61
CA GLU A 636 9.03 -51.47 16.62
C GLU A 636 10.03 -52.30 17.43
N GLU A 637 9.72 -52.48 18.72
CA GLU A 637 10.43 -53.36 19.65
C GLU A 637 9.40 -54.15 20.44
N GLY A 638 9.53 -55.48 20.48
CA GLY A 638 8.55 -56.34 21.16
C GLY A 638 7.10 -56.21 20.63
N GLY A 639 6.92 -55.79 19.38
CA GLY A 639 5.60 -55.55 18.76
C GLY A 639 4.95 -54.21 19.13
N LYS A 640 5.66 -53.31 19.84
CA LYS A 640 5.19 -51.96 20.17
C LYS A 640 5.92 -50.91 19.34
N PRO A 641 5.24 -49.84 18.88
CA PRO A 641 5.89 -48.70 18.23
C PRO A 641 6.86 -48.00 19.18
N VAL A 642 8.10 -47.82 18.75
CA VAL A 642 9.13 -47.04 19.47
C VAL A 642 9.28 -45.64 18.86
N ARG A 643 9.29 -45.55 17.53
CA ARG A 643 9.46 -44.29 16.81
C ARG A 643 8.69 -44.32 15.49
N LYS A 644 8.13 -43.17 15.11
CA LYS A 644 7.45 -42.98 13.82
C LYS A 644 8.13 -41.87 13.04
N PHE A 645 8.15 -42.02 11.72
CA PHE A 645 8.72 -41.08 10.77
C PHE A 645 7.69 -40.81 9.67
N ASN A 646 7.42 -39.55 9.38
CA ASN A 646 6.62 -39.15 8.25
C ASN A 646 7.52 -38.49 7.20
N VAL A 647 7.78 -39.20 6.11
CA VAL A 647 8.69 -38.73 5.06
C VAL A 647 7.92 -37.90 4.03
N MET A 648 8.30 -36.64 3.87
CA MET A 648 7.60 -35.67 3.04
C MET A 648 8.41 -35.27 1.81
N ALA A 649 7.74 -34.97 0.70
CA ALA A 649 8.37 -34.34 -0.49
C ALA A 649 8.21 -32.81 -0.49
N SER A 650 7.27 -32.30 0.29
CA SER A 650 6.81 -30.92 0.25
C SER A 650 6.84 -30.26 1.63
N ALA A 651 6.58 -28.95 1.68
CA ALA A 651 6.41 -28.19 2.91
C ALA A 651 4.94 -28.11 3.34
N LEU A 652 4.11 -29.09 2.96
CA LEU A 652 2.70 -29.22 3.34
C LEU A 652 2.55 -29.72 4.79
N VAL A 653 3.14 -28.96 5.71
CA VAL A 653 3.29 -29.36 7.12
C VAL A 653 1.96 -29.28 7.85
N ASN A 654 1.10 -28.30 7.52
CA ASN A 654 -0.24 -28.22 8.12
C ASN A 654 -1.04 -29.49 7.80
N ARG A 655 -1.02 -29.94 6.53
CA ARG A 655 -1.64 -31.22 6.12
C ARG A 655 -1.05 -32.42 6.88
N ALA A 656 0.28 -32.50 7.01
CA ALA A 656 0.92 -33.61 7.72
C ALA A 656 0.46 -33.70 9.18
N LEU A 657 0.47 -32.57 9.89
CA LEU A 657 0.11 -32.48 11.31
C LEU A 657 -1.36 -32.83 11.62
N GLN A 658 -2.23 -32.94 10.62
CA GLN A 658 -3.61 -33.42 10.81
C GLN A 658 -3.70 -34.95 10.91
N THR A 659 -2.66 -35.68 10.47
CA THR A 659 -2.68 -37.14 10.30
C THR A 659 -1.73 -37.89 11.21
N ILE A 660 -0.76 -37.20 11.82
CA ILE A 660 0.30 -37.80 12.62
C ILE A 660 0.13 -37.51 14.11
N ASP A 661 0.70 -38.37 14.94
CA ASP A 661 0.77 -38.18 16.39
C ASP A 661 2.02 -37.38 16.79
N LYS A 662 2.02 -36.84 18.02
CA LYS A 662 3.09 -35.96 18.55
C LYS A 662 4.47 -36.63 18.59
N ASP A 663 4.53 -37.97 18.62
CA ASP A 663 5.78 -38.73 18.68
C ASP A 663 6.36 -39.04 17.28
N THR A 664 5.71 -38.59 16.21
CA THR A 664 6.18 -38.74 14.84
C THR A 664 7.19 -37.66 14.46
N ILE A 665 8.36 -38.10 13.96
CA ILE A 665 9.39 -37.21 13.39
C ILE A 665 8.99 -36.86 11.96
N LEU A 666 8.94 -35.56 11.66
CA LEU A 666 8.76 -35.05 10.30
C LEU A 666 10.10 -35.08 9.57
N VAL A 667 10.18 -35.80 8.45
CA VAL A 667 11.41 -35.92 7.67
C VAL A 667 11.22 -35.19 6.34
N VAL A 668 11.98 -34.11 6.12
CA VAL A 668 11.76 -33.15 5.03
C VAL A 668 13.02 -32.94 4.16
N PRO A 669 12.87 -32.56 2.88
CA PRO A 669 14.01 -32.14 2.08
C PRO A 669 14.63 -30.84 2.61
N GLY A 670 15.95 -30.70 2.50
CA GLY A 670 16.65 -29.48 2.95
C GLY A 670 16.12 -28.20 2.29
N GLY A 671 15.75 -28.27 1.00
CA GLY A 671 15.17 -27.14 0.25
C GLY A 671 13.77 -26.68 0.73
N ARG A 672 13.08 -27.48 1.56
CA ARG A 672 11.77 -27.12 2.15
C ARG A 672 11.88 -26.40 3.48
N ALA A 673 13.02 -26.50 4.16
CA ALA A 673 13.15 -26.01 5.53
C ALA A 673 12.91 -24.49 5.65
N ALA A 674 13.43 -23.69 4.70
CA ALA A 674 13.19 -22.25 4.68
C ALA A 674 11.71 -21.90 4.46
N LEU A 675 11.00 -22.65 3.61
CA LEU A 675 9.56 -22.46 3.39
C LEU A 675 8.75 -22.85 4.64
N ILE A 676 9.14 -23.91 5.36
CA ILE A 676 8.52 -24.28 6.63
C ILE A 676 8.71 -23.17 7.66
N SER A 677 9.93 -22.62 7.80
CA SER A 677 10.22 -21.49 8.68
C SER A 677 9.38 -20.27 8.34
N TYR A 678 9.32 -19.92 7.04
CA TYR A 678 8.50 -18.81 6.56
C TYR A 678 7.02 -18.99 6.91
N LYS A 679 6.48 -20.21 6.76
CA LYS A 679 5.10 -20.51 7.18
C LYS A 679 4.91 -20.40 8.68
N GLN A 680 5.88 -20.83 9.50
CA GLN A 680 5.82 -20.70 10.96
C GLN A 680 5.83 -19.25 11.43
N GLU A 681 6.65 -18.39 10.81
CA GLU A 681 6.70 -16.95 11.14
C GLU A 681 5.37 -16.25 10.85
N ARG A 682 4.69 -16.68 9.78
CA ARG A 682 3.40 -16.13 9.36
C ARG A 682 2.20 -16.70 10.12
N ASP A 683 2.25 -17.98 10.49
CA ASP A 683 1.15 -18.71 11.13
C ASP A 683 1.52 -19.08 12.58
N PRO A 684 1.06 -18.30 13.58
CA PRO A 684 1.34 -18.56 14.99
C PRO A 684 0.69 -19.87 15.48
N SER A 685 -0.39 -20.34 14.86
CA SER A 685 -1.00 -21.63 15.18
C SER A 685 -0.11 -22.79 14.72
N LEU A 686 0.42 -22.72 13.49
CA LEU A 686 1.41 -23.67 13.00
C LEU A 686 2.67 -23.66 13.87
N ALA A 687 3.19 -22.48 14.25
CA ALA A 687 4.33 -22.35 15.14
C ALA A 687 4.08 -23.05 16.49
N ALA A 688 2.90 -22.83 17.10
CA ALA A 688 2.52 -23.48 18.35
C ALA A 688 2.42 -25.00 18.22
N ARG A 689 1.82 -25.51 17.14
CA ARG A 689 1.71 -26.95 16.87
C ARG A 689 3.08 -27.58 16.68
N LEU A 690 3.93 -26.98 15.85
CA LEU A 690 5.24 -27.52 15.49
C LEU A 690 6.25 -27.58 16.64
N LYS A 691 6.10 -26.78 17.70
CA LYS A 691 6.91 -26.92 18.93
C LYS A 691 6.88 -28.33 19.52
N ASN A 692 5.81 -29.08 19.27
CA ASN A 692 5.65 -30.45 19.78
C ASN A 692 6.18 -31.53 18.84
N TYR A 693 6.73 -31.16 17.68
CA TYR A 693 7.20 -32.09 16.67
C TYR A 693 8.69 -31.86 16.38
N ARG A 694 9.40 -32.95 16.09
CA ARG A 694 10.77 -32.87 15.61
C ARG A 694 10.76 -32.86 14.08
N VAL A 695 11.51 -31.94 13.48
CA VAL A 695 11.69 -31.87 12.03
C VAL A 695 13.15 -32.15 11.70
N VAL A 696 13.39 -33.12 10.83
CA VAL A 696 14.73 -33.60 10.44
C VAL A 696 14.89 -33.46 8.93
N LYS A 697 16.03 -32.92 8.48
CA LYS A 697 16.33 -32.78 7.05
C LYS A 697 16.90 -34.10 6.49
N PHE A 698 16.63 -34.38 5.22
CA PHE A 698 17.19 -35.56 4.52
C PHE A 698 18.72 -35.68 4.65
N ARG A 699 19.43 -34.56 4.65
CA ARG A 699 20.89 -34.50 4.83
C ARG A 699 21.34 -35.14 6.16
N LEU A 700 20.60 -34.92 7.25
CA LEU A 700 20.98 -35.40 8.57
C LEU A 700 20.90 -36.92 8.61
N LEU A 701 19.83 -37.49 8.04
CA LEU A 701 19.70 -38.94 7.97
C LEU A 701 20.84 -39.56 7.13
N ARG A 702 21.21 -38.94 5.99
CA ARG A 702 22.39 -39.35 5.22
C ARG A 702 23.65 -39.37 6.08
N THR A 703 23.91 -38.30 6.84
CA THR A 703 25.04 -38.23 7.77
C THR A 703 24.98 -39.30 8.87
N ILE A 704 23.82 -39.49 9.52
CA ILE A 704 23.62 -40.53 10.56
C ILE A 704 23.92 -41.93 10.00
N SER A 705 23.52 -42.19 8.76
CA SER A 705 23.74 -43.50 8.14
C SER A 705 25.22 -43.84 7.94
N GLU A 706 26.08 -42.83 7.83
CA GLU A 706 27.52 -42.95 7.64
C GLU A 706 28.31 -43.00 8.97
N VAL A 707 27.67 -42.67 10.10
CA VAL A 707 28.32 -42.73 11.42
C VAL A 707 28.75 -44.17 11.71
N PRO A 708 30.05 -44.47 11.96
CA PRO A 708 30.53 -45.85 12.12
C PRO A 708 29.93 -46.59 13.32
N ILE A 709 29.89 -45.92 14.48
CA ILE A 709 29.35 -46.46 15.73
C ILE A 709 28.08 -45.67 16.08
N LEU A 710 26.92 -46.22 15.74
CA LEU A 710 25.63 -45.61 16.03
C LEU A 710 24.93 -46.39 17.16
N THR A 711 24.72 -45.72 18.29
CA THR A 711 23.95 -46.22 19.44
C THR A 711 22.58 -45.54 19.49
N ARG A 712 21.66 -46.08 20.30
CA ARG A 712 20.34 -45.46 20.49
C ARG A 712 20.45 -44.05 21.10
N GLU A 713 21.37 -43.84 22.03
CA GLU A 713 21.63 -42.54 22.67
C GLU A 713 22.20 -41.53 21.66
N THR A 714 23.26 -41.91 20.94
CA THR A 714 23.88 -41.03 19.92
C THR A 714 22.93 -40.70 18.76
N PHE A 715 22.00 -41.61 18.43
CA PHE A 715 20.94 -41.33 17.46
C PHE A 715 19.99 -40.22 17.94
N GLU A 716 19.54 -40.27 19.21
CA GLU A 716 18.66 -39.25 19.79
C GLU A 716 19.36 -37.89 19.88
N GLU A 717 20.65 -37.87 20.25
CA GLU A 717 21.46 -36.65 20.29
C GLU A 717 21.60 -36.02 18.89
N GLN A 718 21.90 -36.82 17.87
CA GLN A 718 22.08 -36.32 16.51
C GLN A 718 20.77 -35.81 15.92
N ILE A 719 19.65 -36.50 16.14
CA ILE A 719 18.33 -36.03 15.70
C ILE A 719 17.91 -34.73 16.40
N ALA A 720 18.32 -34.51 17.65
CA ALA A 720 18.04 -33.27 18.36
C ALA A 720 18.86 -32.07 17.86
N SER A 721 19.92 -32.30 17.07
CA SER A 721 20.91 -31.27 16.71
C SER A 721 20.67 -30.54 15.38
N ASP A 722 19.67 -30.91 14.57
CA ASP A 722 19.43 -30.29 13.25
C ASP A 722 18.44 -29.13 13.35
N PRO A 723 18.90 -27.85 13.31
CA PRO A 723 17.98 -26.72 13.37
C PRO A 723 17.16 -26.63 12.08
N LEU A 724 15.90 -26.20 12.22
CA LEU A 724 15.03 -25.91 11.09
C LEU A 724 15.57 -24.76 10.23
N GLU A 725 16.15 -23.72 10.84
CA GLU A 725 16.65 -22.51 10.16
C GLU A 725 17.79 -22.78 9.16
N GLN A 726 17.86 -21.96 8.09
CA GLN A 726 19.05 -21.82 7.24
C GLN A 726 20.00 -20.80 7.87
N SER A 727 21.31 -20.93 7.62
CA SER A 727 22.27 -19.84 7.84
C SER A 727 21.76 -18.58 7.11
N LYS A 728 21.63 -17.46 7.82
CA LYS A 728 21.09 -16.17 7.32
C LYS A 728 21.68 -15.77 5.96
N GLY A 729 21.05 -16.21 4.88
CA GLY A 729 21.15 -15.60 3.55
C GLY A 729 20.02 -14.60 3.43
N GLN A 730 20.34 -13.37 3.00
CA GLN A 730 19.41 -12.24 2.93
C GLN A 730 18.04 -12.65 2.34
N LEU A 731 17.03 -12.71 3.21
CA LEU A 731 15.65 -12.50 2.79
C LEU A 731 15.59 -11.08 2.22
N MET A 732 15.28 -10.94 0.94
CA MET A 732 14.90 -9.63 0.41
C MET A 732 13.61 -9.21 1.12
N MET A 733 13.65 -8.08 1.83
CA MET A 733 12.43 -7.41 2.25
C MET A 733 11.72 -6.95 0.97
N PHE A 734 10.51 -7.44 0.73
CA PHE A 734 9.61 -6.96 -0.32
C PHE A 734 8.38 -6.34 0.31
#